data_AF-A0A6A7BVN9-F1
#
_entry.id   AF-A0A6A7BVN9-F1
#
_cell.length_a   1.000
_cell.length_b   1.000
_cell.length_c   1.000
_cell.angle_alpha   90.00
_cell.angle_beta   90.00
_cell.angle_gamma   90.00
#
_symmetry.space_group_name_H-M   'P 1'
#
loop_
_entity.id
_entity.type
_entity.pdbx_description
1 polymer ?
#
loop_
_entity_poly.entity_id
_entity_poly.type
_entity_poly.pdbx_seq_one_letter_code
_entity_poly.pdbx_strand_id
1 'polypeptide(L)'
;MRPIRPLVTRALRQRQFPRFCRIQHRAFTSRHDDAAARAAVISVLNNIASKREVQRYLDQFTSVSSQQFAVIKVGGAVLTDHLDQLCASLRNLNQMGLFPVVIHGAGPQLNKLLAEAGVEPQYKEGIRITDGKTLGIAKKLFLEENLKLVNRLEELGVPARPITDGVLKATYKDKETYKFVGEINHVNVASIHTAIAQGYIPILTCMAETAEGQTLNVNADKAAAELARTLVPLKTVYLSEKGGIYDKETNRLIEAINLDEEYEEYMKKPWVIHGTRSKIRDIKTLLDELPPTSSVAIIHPARLEKELFTDSGAGTLIRRGTKLRQATSLSEFQDLAKVKKVLVRERDGLDSTAVVDRYIESLKGQKFRAYFDNDMQALGIVLPSEKGPIAHLSTLTMTKSAWRANIADNIFQNLKRDFPKLAWTVKQDDDNLMWFAEKAEGSIARKGEVLFWYGIEGPEEIRQLMSEFVEHGRKMFGDINLESQLHRAAASAERIRAGAAALMRKRSFSTAQRRMYTTNPNPPFGVKNKEKNYPSRVALIGARGYTGQALIDLLAAHPYMDLCHVSSRELKGKHLSSYGKKKIMYESLTPDDVHGMASAKEVDCWVMALPNGVCHPYVDAIDESGHDEAVVVDLSADYRFNDKWTYGLPELTPRSKIASSKRISNPGCYATAAQLGIAPLLKFLSPTAHPTVFGVSGYSGAGTKPSPKNDVELLRDNLIPYSLTDHIHEREISHHLGTPVAFIPHVADWFSGIHHTISIPLSQKMTSRDIRQLYQDRYHGEDLVKVTGESPLVKDIKDRNGVEIGGFAVHSGGNRVVVNVTIDNLRKGAATQCLQNMNLALGHAEFDGINV
;
A
#
# COMPACT_ATOMS: atom_id res chain seq x y z
N MET A 1 -72.34 52.04 58.06
CA MET A 1 -71.95 51.41 56.78
C MET A 1 -71.09 52.39 56.00
N ARG A 2 -69.79 52.16 55.94
CA ARG A 2 -68.80 52.96 55.20
C ARG A 2 -67.75 52.02 54.61
N PRO A 3 -67.18 52.35 53.45
CA PRO A 3 -66.97 51.37 52.42
C PRO A 3 -65.52 50.90 52.26
N ILE A 4 -65.48 49.73 51.65
CA ILE A 4 -64.39 48.87 51.20
C ILE A 4 -63.33 49.63 50.39
N ARG A 5 -62.05 49.45 50.74
CA ARG A 5 -60.88 49.74 49.90
C ARG A 5 -60.31 48.43 49.35
N PRO A 6 -59.80 48.40 48.10
CA PRO A 6 -59.33 47.18 47.46
C PRO A 6 -57.90 46.81 47.90
N LEU A 7 -57.66 45.51 48.03
CA LEU A 7 -56.39 44.92 48.44
C LEU A 7 -55.34 45.00 47.33
N VAL A 8 -54.16 45.45 47.77
CA VAL A 8 -52.87 45.61 47.09
C VAL A 8 -52.43 44.33 46.34
N THR A 9 -52.20 44.44 45.03
CA THR A 9 -51.39 43.50 44.25
C THR A 9 -49.90 43.83 44.45
N ARG A 10 -49.20 42.91 45.13
CA ARG A 10 -47.76 43.01 45.46
C ARG A 10 -46.91 42.86 44.19
N ALA A 11 -45.88 43.69 44.09
CA ALA A 11 -44.86 43.72 43.04
C ALA A 11 -44.32 42.32 42.64
N LEU A 12 -44.24 42.10 41.33
CA LEU A 12 -43.46 41.02 40.71
C LEU A 12 -41.98 41.22 41.03
N ARG A 13 -41.48 40.58 42.10
CA ARG A 13 -40.05 40.28 42.23
C ARG A 13 -39.71 39.24 41.17
N GLN A 14 -38.76 39.57 40.28
CA GLN A 14 -38.00 38.59 39.50
C GLN A 14 -37.46 37.52 40.46
N ARG A 15 -38.07 36.34 40.46
CA ARG A 15 -37.49 35.15 41.08
C ARG A 15 -36.43 34.61 40.12
N GLN A 16 -35.22 34.48 40.64
CA GLN A 16 -34.12 33.76 40.01
C GLN A 16 -34.63 32.43 39.44
N PHE A 17 -34.36 32.23 38.15
CA PHE A 17 -34.51 30.92 37.51
C PHE A 17 -33.68 29.89 38.28
N PRO A 18 -34.20 28.68 38.55
CA PRO A 18 -33.36 27.61 39.07
C PRO A 18 -32.28 27.34 38.03
N ARG A 19 -31.02 27.38 38.48
CA ARG A 19 -29.85 26.99 37.71
C ARG A 19 -30.18 25.74 36.90
N PHE A 20 -29.98 25.83 35.59
CA PHE A 20 -29.95 24.68 34.70
C PHE A 20 -29.23 23.54 35.40
N CYS A 21 -29.96 22.47 35.67
CA CYS A 21 -29.38 21.20 36.04
C CYS A 21 -28.43 20.85 34.90
N ARG A 22 -27.11 20.96 35.15
CA ARG A 22 -26.09 20.36 34.30
C ARG A 22 -26.51 18.91 34.17
N ILE A 23 -27.08 18.56 33.03
CA ILE A 23 -27.12 17.18 32.58
C ILE A 23 -25.64 16.79 32.53
N GLN A 24 -25.23 16.03 33.55
CA GLN A 24 -23.95 15.35 33.50
C GLN A 24 -24.01 14.50 32.24
N HIS A 25 -23.29 14.91 31.19
CA HIS A 25 -22.81 13.97 30.22
C HIS A 25 -21.93 12.99 30.99
N ARG A 26 -22.54 11.92 31.50
CA ARG A 26 -21.82 10.66 31.67
C ARG A 26 -21.31 10.36 30.28
N ALA A 27 -20.01 10.57 30.08
CA ALA A 27 -19.30 9.91 29.02
C ALA A 27 -19.63 8.42 29.20
N PHE A 28 -20.39 7.86 28.27
CA PHE A 28 -20.33 6.43 28.04
C PHE A 28 -18.91 6.17 27.56
N THR A 29 -17.99 5.99 28.51
CA THR A 29 -16.82 5.15 28.28
C THR A 29 -17.39 3.74 28.12
N SER A 30 -17.88 3.40 26.92
CA SER A 30 -17.84 2.01 26.54
C SER A 30 -16.35 1.68 26.54
N ARG A 31 -15.93 0.87 27.51
CA ARG A 31 -14.84 -0.05 27.26
C ARG A 31 -15.23 -0.71 25.95
N HIS A 32 -14.59 -0.34 24.83
CA HIS A 32 -14.66 -1.19 23.65
C HIS A 32 -14.20 -2.55 24.13
N ASP A 33 -15.12 -3.51 24.06
CA ASP A 33 -14.93 -4.82 24.63
C ASP A 33 -13.71 -5.43 23.91
N ASP A 34 -12.58 -5.48 24.60
CA ASP A 34 -11.30 -5.98 24.08
C ASP A 34 -11.47 -7.43 23.59
N ALA A 35 -12.49 -8.13 24.10
CA ALA A 35 -12.97 -9.43 23.63
C ALA A 35 -13.62 -9.40 22.24
N ALA A 36 -14.38 -8.36 21.89
CA ALA A 36 -15.05 -8.22 20.60
C ALA A 36 -14.05 -7.89 19.48
N ALA A 37 -13.10 -6.99 19.73
CA ALA A 37 -12.00 -6.70 18.80
C ALA A 37 -11.11 -7.94 18.59
N ARG A 38 -10.78 -8.66 19.67
CA ARG A 38 -10.07 -9.95 19.56
C ARG A 38 -10.86 -11.00 18.79
N ALA A 39 -12.19 -11.09 18.97
CA ALA A 39 -13.02 -12.02 18.22
C ALA A 39 -13.04 -11.72 16.72
N ALA A 40 -13.10 -10.44 16.34
CA ALA A 40 -12.99 -10.01 14.95
C ALA A 40 -11.61 -10.36 14.35
N VAL A 41 -10.53 -10.09 15.09
CA VAL A 41 -9.16 -10.45 14.67
C VAL A 41 -9.00 -11.97 14.54
N ILE A 42 -9.55 -12.76 15.47
CA ILE A 42 -9.51 -14.22 15.41
C ILE A 42 -10.31 -14.74 14.21
N SER A 43 -11.49 -14.20 13.91
CA SER A 43 -12.26 -14.56 12.72
C SER A 43 -11.46 -14.29 11.44
N VAL A 44 -10.76 -13.15 11.37
CA VAL A 44 -9.88 -12.81 10.25
C VAL A 44 -8.73 -13.80 10.12
N LEU A 45 -8.01 -14.07 11.21
CA LEU A 45 -6.90 -15.01 11.20
C LEU A 45 -7.34 -16.44 10.84
N ASN A 46 -8.53 -16.85 11.28
CA ASN A 46 -9.09 -18.16 10.91
C ASN A 46 -9.48 -18.26 9.42
N ASN A 47 -9.77 -17.13 8.78
CA ASN A 47 -10.16 -17.07 7.38
C ASN A 47 -8.98 -16.81 6.44
N ILE A 48 -7.79 -16.45 6.95
CA ILE A 48 -6.60 -16.20 6.14
C ILE A 48 -5.69 -17.44 6.14
N ALA A 49 -5.46 -18.02 4.97
CA ALA A 49 -4.60 -19.19 4.77
C ALA A 49 -3.21 -18.83 4.22
N SER A 50 -3.04 -17.69 3.53
CA SER A 50 -1.78 -17.35 2.86
C SER A 50 -1.29 -15.92 3.09
N LYS A 51 0.02 -15.70 2.96
CA LYS A 51 0.66 -14.37 3.02
C LYS A 51 0.09 -13.39 1.98
N ARG A 52 -0.37 -13.90 0.82
CA ARG A 52 -1.03 -13.11 -0.23
C ARG A 52 -2.41 -12.61 0.23
N GLU A 53 -3.16 -13.45 0.92
CA GLU A 53 -4.45 -13.09 1.51
C GLU A 53 -4.26 -12.06 2.65
N VAL A 54 -3.21 -12.19 3.48
CA VAL A 54 -2.84 -11.16 4.47
C VAL A 54 -2.55 -9.81 3.81
N GLN A 55 -1.75 -9.79 2.74
CA GLN A 55 -1.39 -8.55 2.06
C GLN A 55 -2.62 -7.88 1.43
N ARG A 56 -3.50 -8.65 0.79
CA ARG A 56 -4.73 -8.11 0.19
C ARG A 56 -5.72 -7.61 1.24
N TYR A 57 -5.86 -8.33 2.34
CA TYR A 57 -6.60 -7.87 3.51
C TYR A 57 -6.08 -6.48 3.91
N LEU A 58 -4.78 -6.35 4.17
CA LEU A 58 -4.16 -5.07 4.53
C LEU A 58 -4.34 -3.98 3.46
N ASP A 59 -4.23 -4.30 2.17
CA ASP A 59 -4.43 -3.35 1.08
C ASP A 59 -5.89 -2.85 1.01
N GLN A 60 -6.88 -3.72 1.22
CA GLN A 60 -8.31 -3.34 1.27
C GLN A 60 -8.65 -2.49 2.49
N PHE A 61 -7.94 -2.67 3.61
CA PHE A 61 -8.12 -1.86 4.81
C PHE A 61 -7.43 -0.50 4.74
N THR A 62 -6.32 -0.39 4.02
CA THR A 62 -5.49 0.83 3.94
C THR A 62 -5.86 1.76 2.79
N SER A 63 -6.53 1.25 1.75
CA SER A 63 -6.78 1.97 0.49
C SER A 63 -8.18 2.63 0.39
N VAL A 64 -9.13 2.25 1.25
CA VAL A 64 -10.57 2.46 0.94
C VAL A 64 -11.19 3.55 1.81
N SER A 65 -11.82 4.54 1.17
CA SER A 65 -12.89 5.31 1.82
C SER A 65 -14.02 4.34 2.15
N SER A 66 -14.37 4.18 3.43
CA SER A 66 -15.36 3.22 3.96
C SER A 66 -16.68 3.11 3.19
N GLN A 67 -17.02 4.13 2.40
CA GLN A 67 -18.20 4.23 1.53
C GLN A 67 -18.20 3.32 0.29
N GLN A 68 -17.05 2.79 -0.14
CA GLN A 68 -16.90 2.00 -1.38
C GLN A 68 -16.50 0.53 -1.15
N PHE A 69 -16.73 0.01 0.06
CA PHE A 69 -16.24 -1.31 0.43
C PHE A 69 -16.96 -2.46 -0.31
N ALA A 70 -18.26 -2.65 -0.07
CA ALA A 70 -19.01 -3.74 -0.67
C ALA A 70 -20.50 -3.41 -0.83
N VAL A 71 -21.10 -3.91 -1.91
CA VAL A 71 -22.56 -4.01 -2.06
C VAL A 71 -22.97 -5.47 -1.87
N ILE A 72 -23.81 -5.72 -0.87
CA ILE A 72 -24.25 -7.07 -0.49
C ILE A 72 -25.74 -7.21 -0.75
N LYS A 73 -26.10 -8.07 -1.71
CA LYS A 73 -27.47 -8.47 -1.95
C LYS A 73 -27.83 -9.68 -1.09
N VAL A 74 -28.88 -9.57 -0.30
CA VAL A 74 -29.39 -10.63 0.57
C VAL A 74 -30.65 -11.25 -0.05
N GLY A 75 -30.62 -12.56 -0.30
CA GLY A 75 -31.81 -13.30 -0.73
C GLY A 75 -32.82 -13.47 0.40
N GLY A 76 -34.12 -13.48 0.09
CA GLY A 76 -35.17 -13.61 1.12
C GLY A 76 -35.05 -14.86 1.99
N ALA A 77 -34.65 -16.01 1.43
CA ALA A 77 -34.41 -17.23 2.20
C ALA A 77 -33.31 -17.07 3.25
N VAL A 78 -32.28 -16.26 2.98
CA VAL A 78 -31.22 -15.96 3.96
C VAL A 78 -31.78 -15.22 5.18
N LEU A 79 -32.76 -14.33 5.00
CA LEU A 79 -33.42 -13.62 6.11
C LEU A 79 -34.34 -14.52 6.94
N THR A 80 -34.78 -15.64 6.39
CA THR A 80 -35.59 -16.64 7.10
C THR A 80 -34.70 -17.60 7.86
N ASP A 81 -33.75 -18.23 7.16
CA ASP A 81 -33.09 -19.44 7.65
C ASP A 81 -31.66 -19.19 8.18
N HIS A 82 -31.05 -18.06 7.80
CA HIS A 82 -29.64 -17.75 8.08
C HIS A 82 -29.43 -16.34 8.64
N LEU A 83 -30.45 -15.75 9.26
CA LEU A 83 -30.40 -14.37 9.75
C LEU A 83 -29.29 -14.16 10.77
N ASP A 84 -29.13 -15.08 11.74
CA ASP A 84 -28.10 -14.99 12.76
C ASP A 84 -26.68 -15.08 12.17
N GLN A 85 -26.49 -15.97 11.20
CA GLN A 85 -25.20 -16.12 10.52
C GLN A 85 -24.85 -14.86 9.71
N LEU A 86 -25.83 -14.29 9.00
CA LEU A 86 -25.67 -13.02 8.30
C LEU A 86 -25.29 -11.90 9.27
N CYS A 87 -26.03 -11.76 10.38
CA CYS A 87 -25.78 -10.69 11.35
C CYS A 87 -24.43 -10.84 12.06
N ALA A 88 -24.00 -12.07 12.34
CA ALA A 88 -22.67 -12.34 12.88
C ALA A 88 -21.56 -11.90 11.90
N SER A 89 -21.67 -12.23 10.62
CA SER A 89 -20.70 -11.80 9.60
C SER A 89 -20.69 -10.27 9.44
N LEU A 90 -21.86 -9.62 9.41
CA LEU A 90 -21.96 -8.16 9.32
C LEU A 90 -21.41 -7.45 10.57
N ARG A 91 -21.61 -8.03 11.77
CA ARG A 91 -21.00 -7.53 13.01
C ARG A 91 -19.48 -7.57 12.94
N ASN A 92 -18.91 -8.67 12.47
CA ASN A 92 -17.47 -8.80 12.38
C ASN A 92 -16.90 -7.75 11.39
N LEU A 93 -17.56 -7.51 10.25
CA LEU A 93 -17.19 -6.43 9.33
C LEU A 93 -17.26 -5.04 10.00
N ASN A 94 -18.34 -4.75 10.74
CA ASN A 94 -18.50 -3.47 11.44
C ASN A 94 -17.44 -3.24 12.53
N GLN A 95 -17.09 -4.29 13.28
CA GLN A 95 -16.02 -4.23 14.28
C GLN A 95 -14.65 -3.93 13.68
N MET A 96 -14.46 -4.24 12.39
CA MET A 96 -13.26 -3.87 11.64
C MET A 96 -13.33 -2.46 11.03
N GLY A 97 -14.43 -1.73 11.23
CA GLY A 97 -14.65 -0.40 10.64
C GLY A 97 -15.11 -0.44 9.18
N LEU A 98 -15.67 -1.56 8.72
CA LEU A 98 -16.20 -1.73 7.37
C LEU A 98 -17.73 -1.63 7.36
N PHE A 99 -18.26 -0.86 6.41
CA PHE A 99 -19.70 -0.54 6.33
C PHE A 99 -20.26 -0.99 4.97
N PRO A 100 -20.60 -2.28 4.81
CA PRO A 100 -21.17 -2.75 3.55
C PRO A 100 -22.56 -2.16 3.32
N VAL A 101 -22.90 -1.85 2.06
CA VAL A 101 -24.26 -1.45 1.68
C VAL A 101 -25.09 -2.71 1.44
N VAL A 102 -26.09 -2.94 2.29
CA VAL A 102 -26.91 -4.16 2.24
C VAL A 102 -28.23 -3.85 1.56
N ILE A 103 -28.61 -4.63 0.56
CA ILE A 103 -29.94 -4.59 -0.06
C ILE A 103 -30.59 -5.96 0.02
N HIS A 104 -31.86 -6.05 0.43
CA HIS A 104 -32.51 -7.34 0.65
C HIS A 104 -33.82 -7.53 -0.14
N GLY A 105 -34.02 -8.77 -0.59
CA GLY A 105 -35.30 -9.24 -1.14
C GLY A 105 -36.13 -10.01 -0.11
N ALA A 106 -37.39 -10.31 -0.44
CA ALA A 106 -38.31 -11.11 0.40
C ALA A 106 -39.21 -12.06 -0.43
N GLY A 107 -38.66 -12.60 -1.52
CA GLY A 107 -39.44 -13.35 -2.53
C GLY A 107 -40.23 -14.56 -1.99
N PRO A 108 -39.60 -15.51 -1.27
CA PRO A 108 -40.29 -16.66 -0.68
C PRO A 108 -41.39 -16.26 0.31
N GLN A 109 -41.10 -15.30 1.20
CA GLN A 109 -42.03 -14.77 2.19
C GLN A 109 -43.25 -14.12 1.51
N LEU A 110 -43.02 -13.36 0.44
CA LEU A 110 -44.08 -12.71 -0.32
C LEU A 110 -45.02 -13.72 -0.99
N ASN A 111 -44.48 -14.82 -1.53
CA ASN A 111 -45.31 -15.87 -2.11
C ASN A 111 -46.24 -16.50 -1.07
N LYS A 112 -45.74 -16.73 0.15
CA LYS A 112 -46.53 -17.28 1.25
C LYS A 112 -47.65 -16.33 1.67
N LEU A 113 -47.34 -15.04 1.88
CA LEU A 113 -48.35 -14.05 2.28
C LEU A 113 -49.41 -13.79 1.20
N LEU A 114 -49.04 -13.84 -0.08
CA LEU A 114 -50.01 -13.72 -1.16
C LEU A 114 -50.98 -14.90 -1.19
N ALA A 115 -50.48 -16.13 -1.00
CA ALA A 115 -51.32 -17.32 -0.90
C ALA A 115 -52.29 -17.23 0.30
N GLU A 116 -51.81 -16.79 1.47
CA GLU A 116 -52.64 -16.56 2.66
C GLU A 116 -53.71 -15.47 2.45
N ALA A 117 -53.40 -14.45 1.63
CA ALA A 117 -54.32 -13.37 1.27
C ALA A 117 -55.26 -13.71 0.09
N GLY A 118 -55.23 -14.96 -0.40
CA GLY A 118 -56.01 -15.43 -1.54
C GLY A 118 -55.64 -14.74 -2.85
N VAL A 119 -54.40 -14.30 -3.02
CA VAL A 119 -53.87 -13.68 -4.24
C VAL A 119 -52.93 -14.66 -4.93
N GLU A 120 -53.30 -15.16 -6.10
CA GLU A 120 -52.41 -16.03 -6.88
C GLU A 120 -51.25 -15.23 -7.50
N PRO A 121 -49.98 -15.60 -7.26
CA PRO A 121 -48.83 -14.93 -7.85
C PRO A 121 -48.77 -15.15 -9.37
N GLN A 122 -48.87 -14.08 -10.16
CA GLN A 122 -48.74 -14.14 -11.61
C GLN A 122 -47.34 -13.73 -12.06
N TYR A 123 -46.78 -14.47 -13.02
CA TYR A 123 -45.46 -14.21 -13.60
C TYR A 123 -45.54 -14.15 -15.12
N LYS A 124 -44.85 -13.17 -15.71
CA LYS A 124 -44.62 -13.09 -17.15
C LYS A 124 -43.12 -12.85 -17.37
N GLU A 125 -42.49 -13.70 -18.18
CA GLU A 125 -41.04 -13.67 -18.43
C GLU A 125 -40.17 -13.73 -17.16
N GLY A 126 -40.67 -14.39 -16.10
CA GLY A 126 -39.98 -14.47 -14.81
C GLY A 126 -40.11 -13.23 -13.93
N ILE A 127 -40.85 -12.20 -14.35
CA ILE A 127 -41.16 -11.00 -13.57
C ILE A 127 -42.55 -11.15 -12.95
N ARG A 128 -42.67 -10.83 -11.67
CA ARG A 128 -43.96 -10.85 -10.96
C ARG A 128 -44.81 -9.65 -11.35
N ILE A 129 -46.01 -9.90 -11.86
CA ILE A 129 -47.01 -8.85 -12.08
C ILE A 129 -47.45 -8.33 -10.71
N THR A 130 -47.30 -7.03 -10.48
CA THR A 130 -47.53 -6.44 -9.14
C THR A 130 -48.68 -5.44 -9.21
N ASP A 131 -49.91 -5.89 -8.90
CA ASP A 131 -51.06 -4.99 -8.78
C ASP A 131 -51.10 -4.24 -7.44
N GLY A 132 -52.11 -3.38 -7.22
CA GLY A 132 -52.18 -2.56 -6.00
C GLY A 132 -52.27 -3.39 -4.71
N LYS A 133 -53.03 -4.50 -4.73
CA LYS A 133 -53.15 -5.41 -3.57
C LYS A 133 -51.82 -6.11 -3.29
N THR A 134 -51.17 -6.63 -4.34
CA THR A 134 -49.85 -7.27 -4.27
C THR A 134 -48.79 -6.30 -3.79
N LEU A 135 -48.78 -5.05 -4.28
CA LEU A 135 -47.85 -4.02 -3.86
C LEU A 135 -48.02 -3.67 -2.39
N GLY A 136 -49.26 -3.55 -1.90
CA GLY A 136 -49.54 -3.28 -0.49
C GLY A 136 -48.97 -4.36 0.44
N ILE A 137 -49.17 -5.63 0.08
CA ILE A 137 -48.61 -6.78 0.81
C ILE A 137 -47.08 -6.78 0.73
N ALA A 138 -46.52 -6.55 -0.45
CA ALA A 138 -45.07 -6.50 -0.66
C ALA A 138 -44.43 -5.38 0.16
N LYS A 139 -44.99 -4.16 0.13
CA LYS A 139 -44.47 -3.01 0.88
C LYS A 139 -44.45 -3.29 2.38
N LYS A 140 -45.55 -3.82 2.93
CA LYS A 140 -45.61 -4.20 4.35
C LYS A 140 -44.52 -5.21 4.71
N LEU A 141 -44.41 -6.28 3.93
CA LEU A 141 -43.41 -7.32 4.15
C LEU A 141 -41.96 -6.79 4.07
N PHE A 142 -41.64 -5.96 3.07
CA PHE A 142 -40.29 -5.43 2.93
C PHE A 142 -39.89 -4.57 4.12
N LEU A 143 -40.81 -3.75 4.65
CA LEU A 143 -40.56 -2.95 5.86
C LEU A 143 -40.36 -3.83 7.09
N GLU A 144 -41.17 -4.88 7.25
CA GLU A 144 -41.04 -5.84 8.36
C GLU A 144 -39.71 -6.60 8.32
N GLU A 145 -39.31 -7.13 7.16
CA GLU A 145 -38.04 -7.83 7.00
C GLU A 145 -36.83 -6.90 7.14
N ASN A 146 -36.94 -5.64 6.68
CA ASN A 146 -35.90 -4.63 6.88
C ASN A 146 -35.66 -4.36 8.36
N LEU A 147 -36.75 -4.08 9.09
CA LEU A 147 -36.69 -3.81 10.52
C LEU A 147 -36.24 -5.03 11.31
N LYS A 148 -36.66 -6.24 10.93
CA LYS A 148 -36.19 -7.50 11.52
C LYS A 148 -34.67 -7.64 11.43
N LEU A 149 -34.08 -7.35 10.26
CA LEU A 149 -32.64 -7.39 10.07
C LEU A 149 -31.93 -6.29 10.90
N VAL A 150 -32.44 -5.06 10.87
CA VAL A 150 -31.87 -3.93 11.64
C VAL A 150 -31.91 -4.22 13.14
N ASN A 151 -33.05 -4.62 13.68
CA ASN A 151 -33.20 -4.94 15.10
C ASN A 151 -32.23 -6.05 15.52
N ARG A 152 -32.08 -7.09 14.69
CA ARG A 152 -31.16 -8.18 14.99
C ARG A 152 -29.70 -7.73 15.00
N LEU A 153 -29.32 -6.80 14.13
CA LEU A 153 -27.99 -6.18 14.13
C LEU A 153 -27.78 -5.32 15.37
N GLU A 154 -28.77 -4.51 15.74
CA GLU A 154 -28.71 -3.64 16.93
C GLU A 154 -28.63 -4.46 18.24
N GLU A 155 -29.34 -5.59 18.34
CA GLU A 155 -29.23 -6.54 19.46
C GLU A 155 -27.79 -7.09 19.62
N LEU A 156 -27.05 -7.20 18.51
CA LEU A 156 -25.64 -7.62 18.50
C LEU A 156 -24.66 -6.44 18.68
N GLY A 157 -25.17 -5.24 18.97
CA GLY A 157 -24.37 -4.03 19.16
C GLY A 157 -23.87 -3.40 17.86
N VAL A 158 -24.46 -3.75 16.71
CA VAL A 158 -24.08 -3.21 15.40
C VAL A 158 -25.00 -2.04 15.04
N PRO A 159 -24.47 -0.80 14.90
CA PRO A 159 -25.27 0.31 14.39
C PRO A 159 -25.69 0.06 12.93
N ALA A 160 -26.98 -0.12 12.70
CA ALA A 160 -27.57 -0.29 11.37
C ALA A 160 -28.63 0.79 11.12
N ARG A 161 -28.76 1.27 9.88
CA ARG A 161 -29.76 2.28 9.51
C ARG A 161 -30.75 1.72 8.49
N PRO A 162 -32.06 1.66 8.81
CA PRO A 162 -33.07 1.31 7.83
C PRO A 162 -33.18 2.43 6.79
N ILE A 163 -33.05 2.10 5.51
CA ILE A 163 -33.26 3.01 4.39
C ILE A 163 -34.32 2.39 3.47
N THR A 164 -35.58 2.70 3.77
CA THR A 164 -36.73 2.03 3.17
C THR A 164 -37.28 2.73 1.92
N ASP A 165 -36.85 3.96 1.66
CA ASP A 165 -37.26 4.75 0.49
C ASP A 165 -36.20 5.83 0.20
N GLY A 166 -36.33 6.58 -0.90
CA GLY A 166 -35.48 7.74 -1.19
C GLY A 166 -34.21 7.45 -2.00
N VAL A 167 -33.80 6.18 -2.11
CA VAL A 167 -32.56 5.77 -2.80
C VAL A 167 -32.81 5.38 -4.25
N LEU A 168 -33.74 4.47 -4.51
CA LEU A 168 -33.97 3.95 -5.85
C LEU A 168 -35.07 4.77 -6.54
N LYS A 169 -34.73 5.47 -7.61
CA LYS A 169 -35.70 6.14 -8.49
C LYS A 169 -35.96 5.27 -9.72
N ALA A 170 -37.23 5.16 -10.10
CA ALA A 170 -37.64 4.30 -11.21
C ALA A 170 -38.80 4.89 -12.01
N THR A 171 -38.90 4.46 -13.26
CA THR A 171 -40.13 4.59 -14.07
C THR A 171 -40.86 3.24 -14.12
N TYR A 172 -42.11 3.25 -14.58
CA TYR A 172 -42.82 2.00 -14.86
C TYR A 172 -42.09 1.23 -15.97
N LYS A 173 -41.83 -0.07 -15.73
CA LYS A 173 -41.23 -0.94 -16.75
C LYS A 173 -42.16 -1.10 -17.95
N ASP A 174 -43.39 -1.52 -17.67
CA ASP A 174 -44.54 -1.50 -18.58
C ASP A 174 -45.77 -1.54 -17.67
N LYS A 175 -46.51 -0.43 -17.64
CA LYS A 175 -47.63 -0.24 -16.73
C LYS A 175 -48.82 -1.12 -17.09
N GLU A 176 -49.00 -1.45 -18.36
CA GLU A 176 -50.11 -2.30 -18.82
C GLU A 176 -49.83 -3.76 -18.49
N THR A 177 -48.60 -4.22 -18.74
CA THR A 177 -48.22 -5.62 -18.52
C THR A 177 -47.91 -5.94 -17.06
N TYR A 178 -47.03 -5.16 -16.42
CA TYR A 178 -46.48 -5.51 -15.10
C TYR A 178 -47.07 -4.68 -13.96
N LYS A 179 -47.91 -3.68 -14.26
CA LYS A 179 -48.56 -2.78 -13.30
C LYS A 179 -47.52 -2.00 -12.48
N PHE A 180 -47.44 -2.17 -11.15
CA PHE A 180 -46.54 -1.42 -10.26
C PHE A 180 -45.13 -2.03 -10.16
N VAL A 181 -44.52 -2.31 -11.32
CA VAL A 181 -43.14 -2.79 -11.42
C VAL A 181 -42.27 -1.71 -12.05
N GLY A 182 -41.14 -1.43 -11.42
CA GLY A 182 -40.22 -0.36 -11.83
C GLY A 182 -39.01 -0.85 -12.60
N GLU A 183 -38.52 -0.01 -13.51
CA GLU A 183 -37.16 -0.07 -14.06
C GLU A 183 -36.38 1.11 -13.47
N ILE A 184 -35.28 0.83 -12.77
CA ILE A 184 -34.47 1.86 -12.10
C ILE A 184 -33.81 2.74 -13.16
N ASN A 185 -33.86 4.06 -12.95
CA ASN A 185 -33.22 5.04 -13.82
C ASN A 185 -32.21 5.94 -13.08
N HIS A 186 -32.28 6.01 -11.75
CA HIS A 186 -31.35 6.80 -10.95
C HIS A 186 -31.25 6.25 -9.52
N VAL A 187 -30.05 6.37 -8.93
CA VAL A 187 -29.76 5.98 -7.55
C VAL A 187 -29.26 7.19 -6.77
N ASN A 188 -30.00 7.60 -5.76
CA ASN A 188 -29.62 8.68 -4.85
C ASN A 188 -28.84 8.12 -3.65
N VAL A 189 -27.54 8.41 -3.62
CA VAL A 189 -26.60 7.88 -2.64
C VAL A 189 -26.47 8.71 -1.36
N ALA A 190 -27.13 9.88 -1.26
CA ALA A 190 -26.94 10.82 -0.14
C ALA A 190 -27.22 10.18 1.24
N SER A 191 -28.32 9.43 1.35
CA SER A 191 -28.68 8.73 2.60
C SER A 191 -27.71 7.60 2.94
N ILE A 192 -27.14 6.93 1.92
CA ILE A 192 -26.14 5.88 2.10
C ILE A 192 -24.85 6.49 2.65
N HIS A 193 -24.32 7.54 2.02
CA HIS A 193 -23.10 8.21 2.47
C HIS A 193 -23.25 8.78 3.88
N THR A 194 -24.41 9.35 4.20
CA THR A 194 -24.69 9.89 5.54
C THR A 194 -24.73 8.79 6.60
N ALA A 195 -25.32 7.63 6.29
CA ALA A 195 -25.32 6.47 7.20
C ALA A 195 -23.88 6.01 7.49
N ILE A 196 -23.08 5.81 6.43
CA ILE A 196 -21.70 5.33 6.54
C ILE A 196 -20.81 6.34 7.27
N ALA A 197 -20.94 7.64 6.99
CA ALA A 197 -20.17 8.69 7.67
C ALA A 197 -20.46 8.76 9.18
N GLN A 198 -21.63 8.31 9.60
CA GLN A 198 -22.02 8.23 11.02
C GLN A 198 -21.76 6.84 11.63
N GLY A 199 -21.10 5.94 10.90
CA GLY A 199 -20.75 4.61 11.36
C GLY A 199 -21.91 3.62 11.37
N TYR A 200 -22.94 3.80 10.52
CA TYR A 200 -24.05 2.85 10.39
C TYR A 200 -23.90 1.98 9.15
N ILE A 201 -24.26 0.70 9.24
CA ILE A 201 -24.50 -0.16 8.07
C ILE A 201 -25.85 0.23 7.44
N PRO A 202 -25.90 0.74 6.20
CA PRO A 202 -27.17 1.06 5.55
C PRO A 202 -27.87 -0.21 5.03
N ILE A 203 -29.12 -0.41 5.45
CA ILE A 203 -29.95 -1.57 5.09
C ILE A 203 -31.12 -1.12 4.21
N LEU A 204 -31.07 -1.46 2.92
CA LEU A 204 -31.99 -0.99 1.88
C LEU A 204 -33.03 -2.05 1.52
N THR A 205 -34.26 -1.60 1.26
CA THR A 205 -35.32 -2.42 0.64
C THR A 205 -35.27 -2.34 -0.88
N CYS A 206 -35.72 -3.39 -1.57
CA CYS A 206 -35.89 -3.42 -3.04
C CYS A 206 -37.17 -2.71 -3.52
N MET A 207 -37.40 -1.48 -3.04
CA MET A 207 -38.51 -0.62 -3.47
C MET A 207 -37.94 0.63 -4.11
N ALA A 208 -38.53 1.04 -5.23
CA ALA A 208 -38.20 2.28 -5.90
C ALA A 208 -39.39 3.22 -5.93
N GLU A 209 -39.15 4.48 -6.25
CA GLU A 209 -40.19 5.50 -6.33
C GLU A 209 -40.13 6.26 -7.66
N THR A 210 -41.31 6.63 -8.16
CA THR A 210 -41.41 7.57 -9.29
C THR A 210 -41.11 9.00 -8.84
N ALA A 211 -40.94 9.92 -9.80
CA ALA A 211 -40.81 11.35 -9.49
C ALA A 211 -42.03 11.93 -8.74
N GLU A 212 -43.20 11.28 -8.87
CA GLU A 212 -44.46 11.65 -8.22
C GLU A 212 -44.63 11.00 -6.83
N GLY A 213 -43.68 10.15 -6.40
CA GLY A 213 -43.71 9.47 -5.10
C GLY A 213 -44.46 8.12 -5.08
N GLN A 214 -44.83 7.57 -6.24
CA GLN A 214 -45.44 6.25 -6.30
C GLN A 214 -44.38 5.15 -6.08
N THR A 215 -44.59 4.29 -5.08
CA THR A 215 -43.75 3.11 -4.85
C THR A 215 -43.93 2.07 -5.96
N LEU A 216 -42.83 1.51 -6.45
CA LEU A 216 -42.77 0.45 -7.45
C LEU A 216 -41.94 -0.72 -6.91
N ASN A 217 -42.37 -1.93 -7.24
CA ASN A 217 -41.62 -3.15 -6.94
C ASN A 217 -40.47 -3.33 -7.94
N VAL A 218 -39.28 -3.67 -7.46
CA VAL A 218 -38.09 -3.86 -8.30
C VAL A 218 -37.40 -5.19 -8.00
N ASN A 219 -36.80 -5.79 -9.03
CA ASN A 219 -36.00 -6.99 -8.86
C ASN A 219 -34.75 -6.70 -8.01
N ALA A 220 -34.53 -7.50 -6.96
CA ALA A 220 -33.41 -7.33 -6.03
C ALA A 220 -32.02 -7.45 -6.67
N ASP A 221 -31.85 -8.35 -7.64
CA ASP A 221 -30.58 -8.54 -8.34
C ASP A 221 -30.28 -7.33 -9.26
N LYS A 222 -31.32 -6.76 -9.90
CA LYS A 222 -31.20 -5.50 -10.67
C LYS A 222 -30.90 -4.30 -9.77
N ALA A 223 -31.59 -4.18 -8.64
CA ALA A 223 -31.37 -3.09 -7.69
C ALA A 223 -29.95 -3.13 -7.11
N ALA A 224 -29.44 -4.32 -6.79
CA ALA A 224 -28.06 -4.51 -6.37
C ALA A 224 -27.06 -4.14 -7.47
N ALA A 225 -27.35 -4.47 -8.74
CA ALA A 225 -26.51 -4.10 -9.87
C ALA A 225 -26.44 -2.57 -10.04
N GLU A 226 -27.57 -1.86 -10.00
CA GLU A 226 -27.59 -0.39 -10.12
C GLU A 226 -26.90 0.32 -8.95
N LEU A 227 -27.02 -0.23 -7.73
CA LEU A 227 -26.22 0.23 -6.59
C LEU A 227 -24.73 0.02 -6.82
N ALA A 228 -24.33 -1.14 -7.34
CA ALA A 228 -22.94 -1.44 -7.64
C ALA A 228 -22.38 -0.54 -8.76
N ARG A 229 -23.17 -0.23 -9.80
CA ARG A 229 -22.79 0.75 -10.85
C ARG A 229 -22.53 2.13 -10.27
N THR A 230 -23.38 2.57 -9.34
CA THR A 230 -23.32 3.94 -8.79
C THR A 230 -22.23 4.08 -7.74
N LEU A 231 -22.09 3.09 -6.85
CA LEU A 231 -21.14 3.14 -5.72
C LEU A 231 -19.73 2.67 -6.11
N VAL A 232 -19.61 1.90 -7.21
CA VAL A 232 -18.37 1.28 -7.69
C VAL A 232 -17.62 0.57 -6.55
N PRO A 233 -18.26 -0.43 -5.89
CA PRO A 233 -17.66 -1.08 -4.73
C PRO A 233 -16.50 -2.00 -5.15
N LEU A 234 -15.56 -2.24 -4.24
CA LEU A 234 -14.49 -3.22 -4.48
C LEU A 234 -15.01 -4.64 -4.69
N LYS A 235 -16.09 -4.99 -3.98
CA LYS A 235 -16.73 -6.32 -4.05
C LYS A 235 -18.24 -6.18 -4.15
N THR A 236 -18.82 -6.94 -5.08
CA THR A 236 -20.27 -7.13 -5.18
C THR A 236 -20.60 -8.57 -4.80
N VAL A 237 -21.42 -8.77 -3.77
CA VAL A 237 -21.66 -10.09 -3.17
C VAL A 237 -23.16 -10.41 -3.15
N TYR A 238 -23.52 -11.58 -3.66
CA TYR A 238 -24.89 -12.07 -3.73
C TYR A 238 -25.03 -13.27 -2.78
N LEU A 239 -25.69 -13.05 -1.65
CA LEU A 239 -25.88 -14.09 -0.65
C LEU A 239 -27.05 -15.01 -1.01
N SER A 240 -26.78 -16.31 -0.95
CA SER A 240 -27.76 -17.37 -1.21
C SER A 240 -27.58 -18.55 -0.27
N GLU A 241 -28.68 -19.24 0.01
CA GLU A 241 -28.72 -20.46 0.84
C GLU A 241 -27.86 -21.60 0.24
N LYS A 242 -27.80 -21.73 -1.09
CA LYS A 242 -27.00 -22.77 -1.73
C LYS A 242 -25.50 -22.47 -1.76
N GLY A 243 -25.12 -21.21 -1.59
CA GLY A 243 -23.72 -20.80 -1.58
C GLY A 243 -22.99 -20.81 -2.91
N GLY A 244 -23.72 -20.82 -4.04
CA GLY A 244 -23.13 -20.80 -5.38
C GLY A 244 -24.08 -21.32 -6.46
N ILE A 245 -23.55 -21.44 -7.68
CA ILE A 245 -24.18 -22.07 -8.84
C ILE A 245 -23.60 -23.48 -8.97
N TYR A 246 -24.49 -24.46 -9.09
CA TYR A 246 -24.12 -25.86 -9.28
C TYR A 246 -24.46 -26.28 -10.71
N ASP A 247 -23.51 -26.94 -11.37
CA ASP A 247 -23.80 -27.61 -12.63
C ASP A 247 -24.74 -28.78 -12.33
N LYS A 248 -25.91 -28.81 -12.99
CA LYS A 248 -26.94 -29.82 -12.72
C LYS A 248 -26.67 -31.17 -13.37
N GLU A 249 -25.76 -31.23 -14.33
CA GLU A 249 -25.34 -32.48 -14.97
C GLU A 249 -24.32 -33.21 -14.09
N THR A 250 -23.34 -32.48 -13.56
CA THR A 250 -22.27 -33.06 -12.72
C THR A 250 -22.54 -32.97 -11.22
N ASN A 251 -23.53 -32.18 -10.81
CA ASN A 251 -23.85 -31.81 -9.43
C ASN A 251 -22.67 -31.18 -8.65
N ARG A 252 -21.67 -30.63 -9.36
CA ARG A 252 -20.51 -29.97 -8.77
C ARG A 252 -20.72 -28.46 -8.70
N LEU A 253 -20.12 -27.83 -7.69
CA LEU A 253 -20.07 -26.37 -7.57
C LEU A 253 -19.24 -25.80 -8.72
N ILE A 254 -19.76 -24.77 -9.37
CA ILE A 254 -19.00 -23.97 -10.34
C ILE A 254 -18.25 -22.92 -9.53
N GLU A 255 -16.94 -23.10 -9.38
CA GLU A 255 -16.10 -22.21 -8.57
C GLU A 255 -15.93 -20.83 -9.21
N ALA A 256 -15.81 -20.78 -10.54
CA ALA A 256 -15.71 -19.53 -11.28
C ALA A 256 -16.38 -19.60 -12.65
N ILE A 257 -16.80 -18.43 -13.15
CA ILE A 257 -17.30 -18.24 -14.52
C ILE A 257 -16.55 -17.06 -15.15
N ASN A 258 -15.85 -17.33 -16.25
CA ASN A 258 -15.14 -16.32 -17.05
C ASN A 258 -16.02 -15.90 -18.23
N LEU A 259 -16.75 -14.79 -18.10
CA LEU A 259 -17.82 -14.43 -19.03
C LEU A 259 -17.35 -14.23 -20.48
N ASP A 260 -16.15 -13.68 -20.71
CA ASP A 260 -15.63 -13.44 -22.06
C ASP A 260 -15.35 -14.76 -22.83
N GLU A 261 -15.21 -15.88 -22.12
CA GLU A 261 -14.93 -17.20 -22.70
C GLU A 261 -16.16 -18.14 -22.63
N GLU A 262 -16.83 -18.20 -21.48
CA GLU A 262 -17.76 -19.28 -21.13
C GLU A 262 -19.24 -18.85 -21.20
N TYR A 263 -19.55 -17.55 -21.35
CA TYR A 263 -20.93 -17.06 -21.26
C TYR A 263 -21.87 -17.74 -22.26
N GLU A 264 -21.49 -17.81 -23.53
CA GLU A 264 -22.31 -18.42 -24.58
C GLU A 264 -22.51 -19.93 -24.38
N GLU A 265 -21.52 -20.62 -23.81
CA GLU A 265 -21.61 -22.04 -23.50
C GLU A 265 -22.62 -22.29 -22.38
N TYR A 266 -22.51 -21.56 -21.27
CA TYR A 266 -23.47 -21.67 -20.17
C TYR A 266 -24.88 -21.29 -20.59
N MET A 267 -25.07 -20.28 -21.45
CA MET A 267 -26.41 -19.88 -21.91
C MET A 267 -27.14 -20.96 -22.72
N LYS A 268 -26.38 -21.85 -23.38
CA LYS A 268 -26.89 -22.99 -24.17
C LYS A 268 -27.21 -24.23 -23.32
N LYS A 269 -26.66 -24.33 -22.11
CA LYS A 269 -26.89 -25.50 -21.24
C LYS A 269 -28.39 -25.62 -20.87
N PRO A 270 -29.01 -26.80 -21.02
CA PRO A 270 -30.46 -26.98 -20.79
C PRO A 270 -30.91 -26.66 -19.36
N TRP A 271 -30.04 -26.88 -18.37
CA TRP A 271 -30.36 -26.65 -16.95
C TRP A 271 -30.24 -25.18 -16.52
N VAL A 272 -29.71 -24.31 -17.37
CA VAL A 272 -29.66 -22.85 -17.13
C VAL A 272 -31.04 -22.26 -17.47
N ILE A 273 -31.99 -22.50 -16.56
CA ILE A 273 -33.39 -22.06 -16.65
C ILE A 273 -33.54 -20.55 -16.40
N HIS A 274 -34.75 -20.01 -16.56
CA HIS A 274 -35.05 -18.57 -16.48
C HIS A 274 -34.39 -17.82 -15.31
N GLY A 275 -34.42 -18.35 -14.09
CA GLY A 275 -33.83 -17.69 -12.92
C GLY A 275 -32.30 -17.59 -12.97
N THR A 276 -31.61 -18.70 -13.26
CA THR A 276 -30.14 -18.73 -13.40
C THR A 276 -29.69 -17.95 -14.63
N ARG A 277 -30.46 -18.05 -15.73
CA ARG A 277 -30.21 -17.33 -16.99
C ARG A 277 -30.27 -15.82 -16.80
N SER A 278 -31.33 -15.30 -16.17
CA SER A 278 -31.44 -13.86 -15.88
C SER A 278 -30.28 -13.41 -15.01
N LYS A 279 -29.95 -14.16 -13.96
CA LYS A 279 -28.86 -13.81 -13.05
C LYS A 279 -27.50 -13.70 -13.74
N ILE A 280 -27.10 -14.70 -14.54
CA ILE A 280 -25.81 -14.65 -15.25
C ILE A 280 -25.81 -13.52 -16.29
N ARG A 281 -26.94 -13.28 -16.97
CA ARG A 281 -27.07 -12.17 -17.92
C ARG A 281 -26.94 -10.80 -17.23
N ASP A 282 -27.67 -10.59 -16.14
CA ASP A 282 -27.66 -9.33 -15.39
C ASP A 282 -26.26 -9.07 -14.81
N ILE A 283 -25.58 -10.11 -14.31
CA ILE A 283 -24.19 -10.02 -13.86
C ILE A 283 -23.24 -9.71 -15.02
N LYS A 284 -23.46 -10.28 -16.21
CA LYS A 284 -22.67 -9.93 -17.40
C LYS A 284 -22.83 -8.45 -17.76
N THR A 285 -24.06 -7.97 -17.87
CA THR A 285 -24.34 -6.56 -18.18
C THR A 285 -23.75 -5.62 -17.13
N LEU A 286 -23.78 -6.00 -15.85
CA LEU A 286 -23.10 -5.26 -14.79
C LEU A 286 -21.59 -5.20 -15.04
N LEU A 287 -20.95 -6.36 -15.22
CA LEU A 287 -19.50 -6.46 -15.34
C LEU A 287 -18.95 -5.89 -16.65
N ASP A 288 -19.73 -5.87 -17.73
CA ASP A 288 -19.36 -5.24 -19.00
C ASP A 288 -19.09 -3.73 -18.85
N GLU A 289 -19.82 -3.06 -17.94
CA GLU A 289 -19.71 -1.62 -17.69
C GLU A 289 -18.77 -1.27 -16.53
N LEU A 290 -18.45 -2.22 -15.66
CA LEU A 290 -17.49 -2.05 -14.57
C LEU A 290 -16.04 -2.28 -15.03
N PRO A 291 -15.03 -1.79 -14.27
CA PRO A 291 -13.62 -2.08 -14.56
C PRO A 291 -13.35 -3.60 -14.63
N PRO A 292 -12.42 -4.07 -15.49
CA PRO A 292 -12.11 -5.50 -15.66
C PRO A 292 -11.66 -6.24 -14.40
N THR A 293 -11.19 -5.50 -13.39
CA THR A 293 -10.81 -6.03 -12.07
C THR A 293 -12.03 -6.35 -11.18
N SER A 294 -13.23 -5.92 -11.57
CA SER A 294 -14.47 -6.13 -10.81
C SER A 294 -14.98 -7.56 -10.96
N SER A 295 -15.63 -8.05 -9.90
CA SER A 295 -16.19 -9.39 -9.86
C SER A 295 -17.46 -9.43 -9.01
N VAL A 296 -18.36 -10.35 -9.34
CA VAL A 296 -19.53 -10.68 -8.53
C VAL A 296 -19.36 -12.06 -7.92
N ALA A 297 -19.54 -12.18 -6.61
CA ALA A 297 -19.44 -13.46 -5.91
C ALA A 297 -20.81 -13.93 -5.41
N ILE A 298 -21.17 -15.18 -5.69
CA ILE A 298 -22.39 -15.82 -5.18
C ILE A 298 -21.99 -16.84 -4.12
N ILE A 299 -22.33 -16.57 -2.86
CA ILE A 299 -21.79 -17.31 -1.72
C ILE A 299 -22.83 -17.56 -0.63
N HIS A 300 -22.46 -18.40 0.34
CA HIS A 300 -23.25 -18.65 1.54
C HIS A 300 -22.93 -17.58 2.61
N PRO A 301 -23.90 -17.12 3.43
CA PRO A 301 -23.66 -16.12 4.48
C PRO A 301 -22.50 -16.45 5.44
N ALA A 302 -22.34 -17.73 5.80
CA ALA A 302 -21.25 -18.20 6.66
C ALA A 302 -19.84 -18.07 6.02
N ARG A 303 -19.76 -17.81 4.71
CA ARG A 303 -18.50 -17.65 3.97
C ARG A 303 -18.27 -16.21 3.51
N LEU A 304 -19.06 -15.26 4.01
CA LEU A 304 -18.98 -13.85 3.61
C LEU A 304 -17.61 -13.23 3.88
N GLU A 305 -17.05 -13.43 5.07
CA GLU A 305 -15.72 -12.93 5.43
C GLU A 305 -14.66 -13.52 4.52
N LYS A 306 -14.69 -14.85 4.32
CA LYS A 306 -13.76 -15.53 3.43
C LYS A 306 -13.81 -14.94 2.02
N GLU A 307 -14.99 -14.74 1.43
CA GLU A 307 -15.09 -14.17 0.08
C GLU A 307 -14.61 -12.71 -0.05
N LEU A 308 -14.87 -11.90 0.98
CA LEU A 308 -14.48 -10.49 0.94
C LEU A 308 -12.96 -10.32 1.03
N PHE A 309 -12.29 -11.22 1.76
CA PHE A 309 -10.88 -11.09 2.14
C PHE A 309 -9.93 -12.11 1.50
N THR A 310 -10.42 -13.16 0.82
CA THR A 310 -9.58 -14.20 0.20
C THR A 310 -9.79 -14.33 -1.30
N ASP A 311 -8.79 -14.90 -1.99
CA ASP A 311 -8.85 -15.28 -3.40
C ASP A 311 -9.35 -16.72 -3.60
N SER A 312 -9.40 -17.51 -2.52
CA SER A 312 -9.65 -18.95 -2.57
C SER A 312 -11.11 -19.34 -2.84
N GLY A 313 -11.96 -18.38 -3.24
CA GLY A 313 -13.33 -18.58 -3.72
C GLY A 313 -14.26 -19.24 -2.70
N ALA A 314 -15.23 -18.51 -2.15
CA ALA A 314 -16.12 -19.06 -1.13
C ALA A 314 -17.44 -19.64 -1.69
N GLY A 315 -17.60 -19.58 -3.01
CA GLY A 315 -18.77 -20.02 -3.78
C GLY A 315 -18.49 -19.90 -5.27
N THR A 316 -19.41 -19.32 -6.03
CA THR A 316 -19.20 -19.06 -7.47
C THR A 316 -18.76 -17.62 -7.70
N LEU A 317 -17.55 -17.45 -8.21
CA LEU A 317 -17.00 -16.15 -8.62
C LEU A 317 -17.25 -15.88 -10.10
N ILE A 318 -17.97 -14.82 -10.43
CA ILE A 318 -18.25 -14.42 -11.82
C ILE A 318 -17.46 -13.16 -12.12
N ARG A 319 -16.69 -13.19 -13.21
CA ARG A 319 -15.85 -12.08 -13.68
C ARG A 319 -15.87 -12.04 -15.20
N ARG A 320 -15.47 -10.90 -15.79
CA ARG A 320 -15.23 -10.85 -17.25
C ARG A 320 -14.18 -11.87 -17.67
N GLY A 321 -13.07 -11.90 -16.92
CA GLY A 321 -11.91 -12.73 -17.25
C GLY A 321 -11.17 -12.19 -18.48
N THR A 322 -10.18 -12.95 -18.94
CA THR A 322 -9.47 -12.65 -20.19
C THR A 322 -9.58 -13.86 -21.09
N LYS A 323 -10.08 -13.66 -22.30
CA LYS A 323 -10.18 -14.74 -23.28
C LYS A 323 -8.77 -15.26 -23.61
N LEU A 324 -8.53 -16.53 -23.31
CA LEU A 324 -7.28 -17.20 -23.65
C LEU A 324 -7.34 -17.70 -25.10
N ARG A 325 -6.21 -17.60 -25.78
CA ARG A 325 -5.96 -18.28 -27.06
C ARG A 325 -5.19 -19.56 -26.80
N GLN A 326 -5.44 -20.52 -27.67
CA GLN A 326 -4.69 -21.77 -27.71
C GLN A 326 -3.90 -21.83 -29.00
N ALA A 327 -2.68 -22.37 -28.93
CA ALA A 327 -1.89 -22.70 -30.11
C ALA A 327 -1.35 -24.12 -30.01
N THR A 328 -1.46 -24.88 -31.10
CA THR A 328 -0.88 -26.23 -31.22
C THR A 328 0.34 -26.29 -32.13
N SER A 329 0.62 -25.20 -32.86
CA SER A 329 1.76 -25.04 -33.74
C SER A 329 2.35 -23.63 -33.65
N LEU A 330 3.63 -23.48 -34.01
CA LEU A 330 4.28 -22.17 -33.95
C LEU A 330 3.70 -21.15 -34.94
N SER A 331 3.08 -21.60 -36.04
CA SER A 331 2.41 -20.75 -37.03
C SER A 331 1.11 -20.11 -36.54
N GLU A 332 0.52 -20.64 -35.46
CA GLU A 332 -0.70 -20.08 -34.86
C GLU A 332 -0.41 -18.84 -33.98
N PHE A 333 0.85 -18.58 -33.64
CA PHE A 333 1.25 -17.34 -32.98
C PHE A 333 1.34 -16.19 -33.99
N GLN A 334 0.69 -15.08 -33.68
CA GLN A 334 0.70 -13.89 -34.55
C GLN A 334 2.08 -13.22 -34.65
N ASP A 335 2.88 -13.29 -33.58
CA ASP A 335 4.21 -12.67 -33.50
C ASP A 335 5.15 -13.56 -32.67
N LEU A 336 6.01 -14.30 -33.37
CA LEU A 336 6.98 -15.21 -32.77
C LEU A 336 8.10 -14.47 -32.02
N ALA A 337 8.41 -13.22 -32.39
CA ALA A 337 9.37 -12.40 -31.68
C ALA A 337 8.84 -11.98 -30.31
N LYS A 338 7.53 -11.69 -30.21
CA LYS A 338 6.85 -11.47 -28.94
C LYS A 338 6.90 -12.70 -28.03
N VAL A 339 6.67 -13.90 -28.57
CA VAL A 339 6.77 -15.17 -27.81
C VAL A 339 8.17 -15.34 -27.24
N LYS A 340 9.22 -15.14 -28.04
CA LYS A 340 10.62 -15.20 -27.57
C LYS A 340 10.88 -14.19 -26.45
N LYS A 341 10.44 -12.95 -26.62
CA LYS A 341 10.60 -11.89 -25.61
C LYS A 341 9.90 -12.25 -24.29
N VAL A 342 8.73 -12.88 -24.37
CA VAL A 342 7.97 -13.35 -23.19
C VAL A 342 8.70 -14.48 -22.50
N LEU A 343 9.25 -15.46 -23.24
CA LEU A 343 10.01 -16.57 -22.66
C LEU A 343 11.34 -16.14 -22.02
N VAL A 344 11.95 -15.04 -22.48
CA VAL A 344 13.15 -14.43 -21.88
C VAL A 344 12.81 -13.58 -20.64
N ARG A 345 11.57 -13.09 -20.53
CA ARG A 345 11.13 -12.16 -19.48
C ARG A 345 11.41 -12.72 -18.08
N GLU A 346 11.99 -11.88 -17.22
CA GLU A 346 12.38 -12.22 -15.82
C GLU A 346 13.48 -13.30 -15.70
N ARG A 347 14.19 -13.63 -16.80
CA ARG A 347 15.26 -14.64 -16.83
C ARG A 347 16.58 -14.01 -17.30
N ASP A 348 17.23 -13.25 -16.41
CA ASP A 348 18.52 -12.60 -16.69
C ASP A 348 19.70 -13.56 -16.41
N GLY A 349 20.37 -13.98 -17.50
CA GLY A 349 21.62 -14.71 -17.48
C GLY A 349 22.39 -14.46 -18.78
N LEU A 350 23.72 -14.52 -18.74
CA LEU A 350 24.54 -14.57 -19.96
C LEU A 350 24.05 -15.78 -20.79
N ASP A 351 23.56 -15.54 -22.02
CA ASP A 351 22.94 -16.49 -22.97
C ASP A 351 21.43 -16.85 -22.84
N SER A 352 20.60 -16.13 -22.08
CA SER A 352 19.15 -16.45 -21.99
C SER A 352 18.43 -16.42 -23.35
N THR A 353 18.77 -15.48 -24.24
CA THR A 353 18.22 -15.40 -25.61
C THR A 353 18.57 -16.63 -26.46
N ALA A 354 19.82 -17.07 -26.44
CA ALA A 354 20.29 -18.22 -27.22
C ALA A 354 19.71 -19.55 -26.72
N VAL A 355 19.36 -19.64 -25.43
CA VAL A 355 18.64 -20.80 -24.87
C VAL A 355 17.18 -20.80 -25.33
N VAL A 356 16.49 -19.66 -25.29
CA VAL A 356 15.10 -19.54 -25.77
C VAL A 356 15.01 -19.84 -27.28
N ASP A 357 15.98 -19.39 -28.08
CA ASP A 357 16.01 -19.70 -29.51
C ASP A 357 16.11 -21.21 -29.77
N ARG A 358 16.96 -21.93 -29.02
CA ARG A 358 17.06 -23.39 -29.12
C ARG A 358 15.79 -24.10 -28.66
N TYR A 359 15.14 -23.60 -27.62
CA TYR A 359 13.87 -24.14 -27.14
C TYR A 359 12.75 -23.97 -28.18
N ILE A 360 12.61 -22.77 -28.76
CA ILE A 360 11.64 -22.52 -29.84
C ILE A 360 11.92 -23.42 -31.05
N GLU A 361 13.19 -23.63 -31.41
CA GLU A 361 13.55 -24.55 -32.49
C GLU A 361 13.13 -26.00 -32.16
N SER A 362 13.30 -26.43 -30.90
CA SER A 362 12.89 -27.76 -30.45
C SER A 362 11.37 -27.98 -30.50
N LEU A 363 10.56 -26.92 -30.34
CA LEU A 363 9.11 -26.98 -30.45
C LEU A 363 8.60 -27.21 -31.88
N LYS A 364 9.39 -26.89 -32.92
CA LYS A 364 8.99 -27.15 -34.32
C LYS A 364 8.77 -28.64 -34.61
N GLY A 365 9.52 -29.50 -33.94
CA GLY A 365 9.49 -30.95 -34.14
C GLY A 365 8.61 -31.71 -33.14
N GLN A 366 7.91 -31.03 -32.24
CA GLN A 366 7.18 -31.65 -31.12
C GLN A 366 5.72 -31.23 -31.07
N LYS A 367 4.87 -32.10 -30.53
CA LYS A 367 3.49 -31.74 -30.20
C LYS A 367 3.53 -30.90 -28.92
N PHE A 368 2.87 -29.75 -28.93
CA PHE A 368 2.66 -28.94 -27.73
C PHE A 368 1.26 -28.32 -27.75
N ARG A 369 0.82 -27.84 -26.59
CA ARG A 369 -0.33 -26.95 -26.49
C ARG A 369 0.06 -25.74 -25.65
N ALA A 370 -0.12 -24.55 -26.21
CA ALA A 370 0.15 -23.29 -25.54
C ALA A 370 -1.15 -22.57 -25.19
N TYR A 371 -1.17 -21.89 -24.04
CA TYR A 371 -2.26 -21.05 -23.55
C TYR A 371 -1.70 -19.65 -23.27
N PHE A 372 -2.31 -18.63 -23.87
CA PHE A 372 -1.83 -17.26 -23.74
C PHE A 372 -2.97 -16.25 -23.88
N ASP A 373 -2.84 -15.09 -23.25
CA ASP A 373 -3.76 -13.97 -23.44
C ASP A 373 -3.38 -13.15 -24.68
N ASN A 374 -4.31 -12.31 -25.16
CA ASN A 374 -4.09 -11.48 -26.36
C ASN A 374 -2.85 -10.56 -26.25
N ASP A 375 -2.54 -10.08 -25.04
CA ASP A 375 -1.43 -9.15 -24.80
C ASP A 375 -0.10 -9.86 -24.52
N MET A 376 -0.10 -11.19 -24.48
CA MET A 376 1.05 -12.03 -24.11
C MET A 376 1.63 -11.64 -22.74
N GLN A 377 0.75 -11.28 -21.80
CA GLN A 377 1.12 -11.07 -20.40
C GLN A 377 1.29 -12.40 -19.66
N ALA A 378 0.68 -13.47 -20.14
CA ALA A 378 0.77 -14.83 -19.64
C ALA A 378 0.96 -15.83 -20.78
N LEU A 379 1.86 -16.79 -20.59
CA LEU A 379 2.13 -17.88 -21.53
C LEU A 379 2.42 -19.17 -20.76
N GLY A 380 1.55 -20.16 -20.92
CA GLY A 380 1.78 -21.54 -20.47
C GLY A 380 1.98 -22.47 -21.66
N ILE A 381 3.01 -23.29 -21.66
CA ILE A 381 3.23 -24.32 -22.69
C ILE A 381 3.28 -25.69 -22.04
N VAL A 382 2.40 -26.57 -22.50
CA VAL A 382 2.32 -27.97 -22.09
C VAL A 382 2.84 -28.85 -23.20
N LEU A 383 3.68 -29.80 -22.81
CA LEU A 383 4.16 -30.88 -23.66
C LEU A 383 3.37 -32.15 -23.29
N PRO A 384 2.54 -32.68 -24.21
CA PRO A 384 1.97 -34.02 -24.06
C PRO A 384 3.11 -35.04 -23.94
N SER A 385 2.87 -36.10 -23.18
CA SER A 385 3.90 -37.12 -22.98
C SER A 385 4.11 -37.98 -24.22
N GLU A 386 5.37 -38.15 -24.64
CA GLU A 386 5.77 -39.09 -25.72
C GLU A 386 6.15 -40.49 -25.19
N LYS A 387 6.53 -40.63 -23.91
CA LYS A 387 7.10 -41.87 -23.34
C LYS A 387 6.57 -42.29 -21.96
N GLY A 388 5.76 -41.46 -21.29
CA GLY A 388 5.11 -41.75 -19.99
C GLY A 388 3.61 -41.40 -19.97
N PRO A 389 2.89 -41.61 -18.85
CA PRO A 389 1.45 -41.38 -18.77
C PRO A 389 1.02 -39.94 -18.43
N ILE A 390 1.94 -39.03 -18.10
CA ILE A 390 1.64 -37.73 -17.49
C ILE A 390 2.14 -36.58 -18.37
N ALA A 391 1.25 -35.64 -18.72
CA ALA A 391 1.65 -34.43 -19.46
C ALA A 391 2.50 -33.51 -18.58
N HIS A 392 3.38 -32.71 -19.21
CA HIS A 392 4.30 -31.85 -18.48
C HIS A 392 4.11 -30.37 -18.83
N LEU A 393 3.93 -29.52 -17.82
CA LEU A 393 3.95 -28.06 -17.99
C LEU A 393 5.42 -27.60 -18.15
N SER A 394 5.81 -27.35 -19.40
CA SER A 394 7.19 -26.98 -19.76
C SER A 394 7.57 -25.60 -19.24
N THR A 395 6.66 -24.64 -19.33
CA THR A 395 6.86 -23.29 -18.82
C THR A 395 5.52 -22.64 -18.51
N LEU A 396 5.51 -21.78 -17.48
CA LEU A 396 4.44 -20.84 -17.19
C LEU A 396 5.09 -19.51 -16.83
N THR A 397 5.10 -18.57 -17.78
CA THR A 397 5.64 -17.23 -17.58
C THR A 397 4.50 -16.22 -17.57
N MET A 398 4.49 -15.32 -16.59
CA MET A 398 3.44 -14.33 -16.42
C MET A 398 4.01 -13.04 -15.84
N THR A 399 3.46 -11.88 -16.21
CA THR A 399 3.78 -10.61 -15.55
C THR A 399 3.15 -10.53 -14.15
N LYS A 400 3.70 -9.67 -13.30
CA LYS A 400 3.06 -9.30 -12.02
C LYS A 400 1.62 -8.78 -12.20
N SER A 401 1.32 -8.09 -13.31
CA SER A 401 -0.06 -7.66 -13.63
C SER A 401 -0.97 -8.84 -13.93
N ALA A 402 -0.51 -9.84 -14.70
CA ALA A 402 -1.27 -11.03 -15.03
C ALA A 402 -1.53 -11.93 -13.81
N TRP A 403 -0.56 -12.03 -12.90
CA TRP A 403 -0.75 -12.68 -11.60
C TRP A 403 -1.84 -11.99 -10.77
N ARG A 404 -1.87 -10.64 -10.73
CA ARG A 404 -2.90 -9.86 -10.02
C ARG A 404 -4.28 -9.92 -10.67
N ALA A 405 -4.33 -10.01 -12.00
CA ALA A 405 -5.57 -10.16 -12.75
C ALA A 405 -6.14 -11.61 -12.69
N ASN A 406 -5.52 -12.50 -11.91
CA ASN A 406 -5.91 -13.91 -11.77
C ASN A 406 -6.02 -14.64 -13.13
N ILE A 407 -5.14 -14.28 -14.09
CA ILE A 407 -5.01 -14.97 -15.38
C ILE A 407 -4.41 -16.37 -15.15
N ALA A 408 -3.58 -16.53 -14.12
CA ALA A 408 -2.96 -17.81 -13.76
C ALA A 408 -4.02 -18.88 -13.46
N ASP A 409 -5.07 -18.51 -12.72
CA ASP A 409 -6.18 -19.41 -12.42
C ASP A 409 -6.98 -19.77 -13.69
N ASN A 410 -7.15 -18.83 -14.62
CA ASN A 410 -7.83 -19.12 -15.90
C ASN A 410 -7.02 -20.12 -16.75
N ILE A 411 -5.69 -19.93 -16.83
CA ILE A 411 -4.80 -20.88 -17.51
C ILE A 411 -4.91 -22.25 -16.83
N PHE A 412 -4.79 -22.32 -15.51
CA PHE A 412 -4.82 -23.61 -14.80
C PHE A 412 -6.19 -24.32 -14.86
N GLN A 413 -7.30 -23.58 -14.94
CA GLN A 413 -8.62 -24.16 -15.21
C GLN A 413 -8.67 -24.82 -16.59
N ASN A 414 -8.17 -24.13 -17.61
CA ASN A 414 -8.02 -24.70 -18.95
C ASN A 414 -7.08 -25.93 -18.96
N LEU A 415 -5.97 -25.88 -18.20
CA LEU A 415 -5.06 -27.02 -18.05
C LEU A 415 -5.73 -28.23 -17.42
N LYS A 416 -6.50 -28.06 -16.33
CA LYS A 416 -7.23 -29.17 -15.68
C LYS A 416 -8.28 -29.80 -16.60
N ARG A 417 -8.96 -28.99 -17.42
CA ARG A 417 -9.94 -29.47 -18.40
C ARG A 417 -9.27 -30.29 -19.50
N ASP A 418 -8.17 -29.79 -20.04
CA ASP A 418 -7.53 -30.34 -21.23
C ASP A 418 -6.53 -31.47 -20.90
N PHE A 419 -5.93 -31.45 -19.72
CA PHE A 419 -4.94 -32.41 -19.24
C PHE A 419 -5.31 -32.92 -17.85
N PRO A 420 -6.05 -34.05 -17.75
CA PRO A 420 -6.48 -34.61 -16.46
C PRO A 420 -5.33 -35.04 -15.56
N LYS A 421 -4.18 -35.43 -16.14
CA LYS A 421 -2.93 -35.76 -15.44
C LYS A 421 -1.83 -34.79 -15.87
N LEU A 422 -1.28 -34.02 -14.93
CA LEU A 422 -0.23 -33.04 -15.22
C LEU A 422 0.82 -33.02 -14.10
N ALA A 423 2.08 -32.91 -14.49
CA ALA A 423 3.22 -32.67 -13.59
C ALA A 423 4.00 -31.42 -14.02
N TRP A 424 4.58 -30.72 -13.04
CA TRP A 424 5.39 -29.52 -13.29
C TRP A 424 6.40 -29.28 -12.18
N THR A 425 7.46 -28.53 -12.51
CA THR A 425 8.53 -28.23 -11.55
C THR A 425 8.65 -26.74 -11.32
N VAL A 426 8.87 -26.36 -10.06
CA VAL A 426 8.99 -24.98 -9.59
C VAL A 426 10.27 -24.87 -8.77
N LYS A 427 10.88 -23.68 -8.67
CA LYS A 427 12.02 -23.51 -7.76
C LYS A 427 11.49 -23.33 -6.34
N GLN A 428 12.24 -23.82 -5.34
CA GLN A 428 11.82 -23.73 -3.95
C GLN A 428 11.81 -22.27 -3.42
N ASP A 429 12.51 -21.36 -4.11
CA ASP A 429 12.55 -19.93 -3.82
C ASP A 429 11.62 -19.10 -4.74
N ASP A 430 10.72 -19.73 -5.49
CA ASP A 430 9.74 -19.04 -6.33
C ASP A 430 8.72 -18.26 -5.48
N ASP A 431 8.49 -16.99 -5.81
CA ASP A 431 7.54 -16.10 -5.13
C ASP A 431 6.10 -16.66 -5.12
N ASN A 432 5.74 -17.49 -6.09
CA ASN A 432 4.40 -18.08 -6.26
C ASN A 432 4.34 -19.57 -5.88
N LEU A 433 5.36 -20.11 -5.19
CA LEU A 433 5.42 -21.53 -4.83
C LEU A 433 4.15 -22.02 -4.09
N MET A 434 3.62 -21.19 -3.18
CA MET A 434 2.39 -21.50 -2.44
C MET A 434 1.17 -21.65 -3.36
N TRP A 435 1.06 -20.81 -4.39
CA TRP A 435 -0.03 -20.91 -5.36
C TRP A 435 0.06 -22.22 -6.15
N PHE A 436 1.26 -22.63 -6.57
CA PHE A 436 1.44 -23.94 -7.21
C PHE A 436 1.08 -25.10 -6.27
N ALA A 437 1.42 -24.99 -4.98
CA ALA A 437 1.03 -25.97 -3.98
C ALA A 437 -0.49 -26.08 -3.81
N GLU A 438 -1.22 -24.96 -3.85
CA GLU A 438 -2.69 -24.94 -3.80
C GLU A 438 -3.35 -25.61 -5.02
N LYS A 439 -2.69 -25.60 -6.18
CA LYS A 439 -3.23 -26.24 -7.40
C LYS A 439 -2.88 -27.72 -7.52
N ALA A 440 -1.95 -28.22 -6.71
CA ALA A 440 -1.45 -29.58 -6.75
C ALA A 440 -2.19 -30.51 -5.78
N GLU A 441 -2.20 -31.80 -6.10
CA GLU A 441 -2.66 -32.86 -5.20
C GLU A 441 -1.49 -33.50 -4.42
N GLY A 442 -0.28 -33.38 -4.94
CA GLY A 442 0.94 -33.84 -4.29
C GLY A 442 2.17 -33.04 -4.69
N SER A 443 3.20 -33.10 -3.84
CA SER A 443 4.48 -32.44 -4.08
C SER A 443 5.66 -33.21 -3.49
N ILE A 444 6.85 -33.02 -4.08
CA ILE A 444 8.12 -33.51 -3.53
C ILE A 444 9.24 -32.50 -3.80
N ALA A 445 10.05 -32.21 -2.79
CA ALA A 445 11.16 -31.27 -2.89
C ALA A 445 12.53 -32.00 -2.98
N ARG A 446 13.43 -31.48 -3.83
CA ARG A 446 14.81 -31.97 -3.98
C ARG A 446 15.73 -30.85 -4.43
N LYS A 447 16.88 -30.67 -3.74
CA LYS A 447 18.00 -29.79 -4.16
C LYS A 447 17.57 -28.38 -4.61
N GLY A 448 16.61 -27.76 -3.92
CA GLY A 448 16.11 -26.41 -4.23
C GLY A 448 15.01 -26.36 -5.31
N GLU A 449 14.46 -27.50 -5.70
CA GLU A 449 13.36 -27.63 -6.66
C GLU A 449 12.19 -28.40 -6.04
N VAL A 450 10.98 -28.08 -6.46
CA VAL A 450 9.75 -28.77 -6.03
C VAL A 450 9.02 -29.28 -7.27
N LEU A 451 8.74 -30.58 -7.31
CA LEU A 451 7.85 -31.21 -8.27
C LEU A 451 6.44 -31.22 -7.70
N PHE A 452 5.47 -30.81 -8.51
CA PHE A 452 4.04 -30.86 -8.22
C PHE A 452 3.31 -31.69 -9.26
N TRP A 453 2.17 -32.27 -8.87
CA TRP A 453 1.29 -33.01 -9.77
C TRP A 453 -0.18 -32.96 -9.34
N TYR A 454 -1.08 -33.28 -10.28
CA TYR A 454 -2.48 -33.61 -10.02
C TYR A 454 -2.96 -34.73 -10.96
N GLY A 455 -4.05 -35.42 -10.58
CA GLY A 455 -4.74 -36.44 -11.37
C GLY A 455 -4.13 -37.84 -11.28
N ILE A 456 -3.18 -38.07 -10.36
CA ILE A 456 -2.50 -39.36 -10.21
C ILE A 456 -3.06 -40.07 -8.98
N GLU A 457 -3.87 -41.11 -9.21
CA GLU A 457 -4.56 -41.85 -8.15
C GLU A 457 -3.81 -43.12 -7.72
N GLY A 458 -2.90 -43.64 -8.56
CA GLY A 458 -2.19 -44.91 -8.34
C GLY A 458 -0.91 -44.77 -7.51
N PRO A 459 -0.73 -45.50 -6.38
CA PRO A 459 0.47 -45.43 -5.56
C PRO A 459 1.77 -45.78 -6.30
N GLU A 460 1.71 -46.72 -7.24
CA GLU A 460 2.88 -47.12 -8.06
C GLU A 460 3.28 -46.04 -9.06
N GLU A 461 2.31 -45.35 -9.67
CA GLU A 461 2.55 -44.25 -10.61
C GLU A 461 3.17 -43.04 -9.88
N ILE A 462 2.71 -42.75 -8.66
CA ILE A 462 3.32 -41.75 -7.78
C ILE A 462 4.75 -42.14 -7.40
N ARG A 463 4.98 -43.40 -7.00
CA ARG A 463 6.33 -43.89 -6.65
C ARG A 463 7.29 -43.78 -7.82
N GLN A 464 6.86 -44.15 -9.02
CA GLN A 464 7.67 -44.03 -10.22
C GLN A 464 8.02 -42.56 -10.50
N LEU A 465 7.03 -41.66 -10.49
CA LEU A 465 7.24 -40.23 -10.71
C LEU A 465 8.20 -39.62 -9.66
N MET A 466 8.00 -39.95 -8.38
CA MET A 466 8.86 -39.51 -7.30
C MET A 466 10.29 -40.06 -7.45
N SER A 467 10.44 -41.34 -7.80
CA SER A 467 11.74 -41.98 -8.00
C SER A 467 12.50 -41.35 -9.17
N GLU A 468 11.84 -41.15 -10.31
CA GLU A 468 12.44 -40.49 -11.48
C GLU A 468 12.88 -39.05 -11.16
N PHE A 469 12.10 -38.30 -10.37
CA PHE A 469 12.50 -36.97 -9.90
C PHE A 469 13.64 -37.01 -8.88
N VAL A 470 13.63 -37.98 -7.96
CA VAL A 470 14.68 -38.20 -6.97
C VAL A 470 15.98 -38.69 -7.59
N GLU A 471 15.94 -39.29 -8.78
CA GLU A 471 17.12 -39.70 -9.51
C GLU A 471 17.60 -38.57 -10.44
N HIS A 472 16.72 -38.07 -11.32
CA HIS A 472 17.07 -37.19 -12.44
C HIS A 472 16.75 -35.70 -12.24
N GLY A 473 15.91 -35.34 -11.26
CA GLY A 473 15.48 -33.96 -11.02
C GLY A 473 14.68 -33.43 -12.21
N ARG A 474 14.80 -32.13 -12.56
CA ARG A 474 14.15 -31.58 -13.77
C ARG A 474 14.54 -32.27 -15.10
N LYS A 475 15.62 -33.07 -15.12
CA LYS A 475 16.02 -33.83 -16.31
C LYS A 475 15.11 -35.03 -16.59
N MET A 476 14.22 -35.41 -15.67
CA MET A 476 13.25 -36.48 -15.90
C MET A 476 12.32 -36.19 -17.10
N PHE A 477 12.06 -34.90 -17.38
CA PHE A 477 11.28 -34.45 -18.54
C PHE A 477 12.14 -34.25 -19.80
N GLY A 478 13.38 -34.74 -19.80
CA GLY A 478 14.33 -34.63 -20.91
C GLY A 478 15.03 -33.27 -21.04
N ASP A 479 15.93 -33.17 -22.03
CA ASP A 479 16.67 -31.94 -22.38
C ASP A 479 15.78 -30.86 -23.02
N ILE A 480 14.48 -31.09 -23.10
CA ILE A 480 13.47 -30.26 -23.78
C ILE A 480 12.95 -29.15 -22.86
N ASN A 481 13.10 -29.29 -21.54
CA ASN A 481 12.63 -28.29 -20.59
C ASN A 481 13.51 -27.01 -20.64
N LEU A 482 12.91 -25.88 -21.02
CA LEU A 482 13.56 -24.56 -21.09
C LEU A 482 14.26 -24.20 -19.77
N GLU A 483 13.64 -24.53 -18.63
CA GLU A 483 14.22 -24.30 -17.30
C GLU A 483 15.51 -25.09 -17.07
N SER A 484 15.55 -26.35 -17.52
CA SER A 484 16.73 -27.21 -17.41
C SER A 484 17.88 -26.73 -18.30
N GLN A 485 17.57 -26.10 -19.45
CA GLN A 485 18.59 -25.55 -20.34
C GLN A 485 19.20 -24.25 -19.80
N LEU A 486 18.39 -23.36 -19.23
CA LEU A 486 18.85 -22.10 -18.63
C LEU A 486 19.78 -22.34 -17.43
N HIS A 487 19.47 -23.34 -16.59
CA HIS A 487 20.31 -23.69 -15.43
C HIS A 487 21.70 -24.22 -15.83
N ARG A 488 21.83 -24.93 -16.97
CA ARG A 488 23.13 -25.39 -17.47
C ARG A 488 24.03 -24.24 -17.95
N ALA A 489 23.46 -23.27 -18.65
CA ALA A 489 24.19 -22.09 -19.10
C ALA A 489 24.77 -21.32 -17.90
N ALA A 490 23.96 -21.14 -16.84
CA ALA A 490 24.39 -20.51 -15.60
C ALA A 490 25.54 -21.30 -14.90
N ALA A 491 25.40 -22.63 -14.75
CA ALA A 491 26.40 -23.47 -14.08
C ALA A 491 27.74 -23.57 -14.83
N SER A 492 27.74 -23.44 -16.16
CA SER A 492 28.96 -23.41 -16.98
C SER A 492 29.70 -22.07 -16.87
N ALA A 493 28.98 -20.95 -16.85
CA ALA A 493 29.56 -19.62 -16.66
C ALA A 493 30.23 -19.46 -15.29
N GLU A 494 29.69 -20.10 -14.26
CA GLU A 494 30.21 -20.07 -12.89
C GLU A 494 31.56 -20.81 -12.75
N ARG A 495 31.75 -21.93 -13.47
CA ARG A 495 33.04 -22.66 -13.51
C ARG A 495 34.15 -21.86 -14.19
N ILE A 496 33.82 -21.11 -15.23
CA ILE A 496 34.78 -20.26 -15.95
C ILE A 496 35.26 -19.11 -15.06
N ARG A 497 34.35 -18.49 -14.27
CA ARG A 497 34.71 -17.44 -13.31
C ARG A 497 35.57 -17.96 -12.15
N ALA A 498 35.32 -19.18 -11.66
CA ALA A 498 36.12 -19.79 -10.60
C ALA A 498 37.58 -20.07 -11.04
N GLY A 499 37.80 -20.43 -12.31
CA GLY A 499 39.14 -20.63 -12.87
C GLY A 499 39.97 -19.35 -12.96
N ALA A 500 39.33 -18.22 -13.30
CA ALA A 500 40.00 -16.92 -13.38
C ALA A 500 40.43 -16.37 -12.00
N ALA A 501 39.63 -16.62 -10.96
CA ALA A 501 39.92 -16.17 -9.59
C ALA A 501 41.13 -16.89 -8.94
N ALA A 502 41.43 -18.13 -9.37
CA ALA A 502 42.56 -18.90 -8.85
C ALA A 502 43.93 -18.36 -9.32
N LEU A 503 43.98 -17.71 -10.50
CA LEU A 503 45.22 -17.18 -11.08
C LEU A 503 45.69 -15.88 -10.39
N MET A 504 44.77 -15.08 -9.84
CA MET A 504 45.09 -13.78 -9.22
C MET A 504 45.59 -13.87 -7.77
N ARG A 505 45.40 -15.02 -7.09
CA ARG A 505 45.76 -15.19 -5.66
C ARG A 505 47.25 -15.44 -5.38
N LYS A 506 48.10 -15.61 -6.40
CA LYS A 506 49.51 -16.04 -6.24
C LYS A 506 50.55 -14.92 -6.11
N ARG A 507 50.16 -13.63 -6.10
CA ARG A 507 51.10 -12.51 -5.96
C ARG A 507 50.56 -11.48 -4.97
N SER A 508 50.87 -11.64 -3.68
CA SER A 508 51.08 -10.54 -2.70
C SER A 508 51.16 -11.10 -1.28
N PHE A 509 52.38 -11.32 -0.79
CA PHE A 509 52.68 -11.26 0.64
C PHE A 509 54.12 -10.77 0.82
N SER A 510 54.28 -9.52 1.22
CA SER A 510 55.44 -9.06 1.99
C SER A 510 54.99 -7.97 2.97
N THR A 511 55.62 -7.99 4.13
CA THR A 511 55.35 -7.25 5.37
C THR A 511 55.88 -5.81 5.32
N ALA A 512 55.10 -4.83 5.82
CA ALA A 512 55.62 -3.51 6.21
C ALA A 512 54.73 -2.78 7.24
N GLN A 513 55.42 -2.06 8.14
CA GLN A 513 55.00 -1.33 9.33
C GLN A 513 53.74 -0.43 9.23
N ARG A 514 52.95 -0.43 10.32
CA ARG A 514 51.84 0.49 10.61
C ARG A 514 52.28 1.96 10.56
N ARG A 515 51.90 2.68 9.51
CA ARG A 515 51.49 4.10 9.58
C ARG A 515 49.96 4.12 9.62
N MET A 516 49.36 4.86 10.55
CA MET A 516 47.90 5.10 10.56
C MET A 516 47.53 5.94 9.34
N TYR A 517 47.26 5.28 8.22
CA TYR A 517 46.51 5.86 7.12
C TYR A 517 45.03 5.84 7.52
N THR A 518 44.39 7.01 7.53
CA THR A 518 42.93 7.09 7.70
C THR A 518 42.26 6.35 6.54
N THR A 519 41.35 5.43 6.84
CA THR A 519 40.55 4.67 5.85
C THR A 519 39.33 5.45 5.36
N ASN A 520 39.01 6.58 6.00
CA ASN A 520 37.93 7.47 5.60
C ASN A 520 38.32 8.20 4.28
N PRO A 521 37.53 8.05 3.19
CA PRO A 521 37.80 8.68 1.91
C PRO A 521 37.63 10.21 1.90
N ASN A 522 37.05 10.79 2.95
CA ASN A 522 36.77 12.22 3.06
C ASN A 522 36.92 12.68 4.52
N PRO A 523 38.13 12.73 5.10
CA PRO A 523 38.32 13.05 6.51
C PRO A 523 37.88 14.49 6.87
N PRO A 524 37.42 14.75 8.10
CA PRO A 524 37.01 16.10 8.55
C PRO A 524 38.09 17.17 8.44
N PHE A 525 37.65 18.41 8.26
CA PHE A 525 38.55 19.55 8.28
C PHE A 525 38.79 20.00 9.72
N GLY A 526 39.99 19.75 10.22
CA GLY A 526 40.41 20.19 11.55
C GLY A 526 40.69 21.69 11.63
N VAL A 527 40.97 22.18 12.84
CA VAL A 527 41.26 23.60 13.14
C VAL A 527 42.37 24.21 12.26
N LYS A 528 43.29 23.38 11.74
CA LYS A 528 44.38 23.81 10.85
C LYS A 528 43.90 24.33 9.48
N ASN A 529 42.68 23.97 9.06
CA ASN A 529 42.10 24.38 7.78
C ASN A 529 41.25 25.65 7.92
N LYS A 530 41.32 26.33 9.06
CA LYS A 530 40.64 27.59 9.32
C LYS A 530 41.36 28.73 8.59
N GLU A 531 40.61 29.49 7.81
CA GLU A 531 41.10 30.62 7.02
C GLU A 531 40.68 31.97 7.62
N LYS A 532 39.54 32.03 8.34
CA LYS A 532 39.03 33.26 8.94
C LYS A 532 39.01 33.19 10.47
N ASN A 533 39.49 34.25 11.10
CA ASN A 533 39.52 34.40 12.57
C ASN A 533 38.63 35.57 13.07
N TYR A 534 37.81 36.15 12.21
CA TYR A 534 36.90 37.25 12.54
C TYR A 534 35.43 36.83 12.32
N PRO A 535 34.47 37.46 13.02
CA PRO A 535 33.06 37.06 12.96
C PRO A 535 32.45 37.25 11.57
N SER A 536 31.74 36.24 11.06
CA SER A 536 30.91 36.36 9.85
C SER A 536 29.49 36.81 10.21
N ARG A 537 28.91 37.71 9.41
CA ARG A 537 27.56 38.27 9.58
C ARG A 537 26.53 37.36 8.92
N VAL A 538 25.58 36.86 9.69
CA VAL A 538 24.59 35.88 9.27
C VAL A 538 23.19 36.49 9.32
N ALA A 539 22.39 36.26 8.29
CA ALA A 539 20.96 36.55 8.30
C ALA A 539 20.15 35.25 8.22
N LEU A 540 19.11 35.14 9.06
CA LEU A 540 18.18 34.00 9.07
C LEU A 540 16.81 34.43 8.58
N ILE A 541 16.40 33.93 7.43
CA ILE A 541 15.08 34.18 6.83
C ILE A 541 14.16 33.00 7.14
N GLY A 542 13.08 33.22 7.91
CA GLY A 542 12.15 32.15 8.30
C GLY A 542 12.37 31.58 9.71
N ALA A 543 12.77 32.42 10.66
CA ALA A 543 13.22 32.02 11.99
C ALA A 543 12.16 31.45 12.97
N ARG A 544 10.91 31.31 12.55
CA ARG A 544 9.80 30.86 13.41
C ARG A 544 9.79 29.35 13.66
N GLY A 545 10.22 28.55 12.68
CA GLY A 545 10.14 27.09 12.76
C GLY A 545 11.09 26.51 13.82
N TYR A 546 10.83 25.28 14.26
CA TYR A 546 11.68 24.57 15.23
C TYR A 546 13.15 24.51 14.78
N THR A 547 13.41 24.27 13.49
CA THR A 547 14.75 24.30 12.91
C THR A 547 15.43 25.65 13.03
N GLY A 548 14.70 26.74 12.74
CA GLY A 548 15.24 28.11 12.85
C GLY A 548 15.65 28.42 14.29
N GLN A 549 14.84 28.01 15.27
CA GLN A 549 15.17 28.17 16.69
C GLN A 549 16.40 27.34 17.09
N ALA A 550 16.47 26.07 16.68
CA ALA A 550 17.64 25.22 16.95
C ALA A 550 18.93 25.80 16.35
N LEU A 551 18.87 26.43 15.18
CA LEU A 551 20.01 27.12 14.56
C LEU A 551 20.40 28.40 15.32
N ILE A 552 19.42 29.18 15.79
CA ILE A 552 19.68 30.37 16.64
C ILE A 552 20.45 29.96 17.89
N ASP A 553 20.08 28.86 18.54
CA ASP A 553 20.79 28.37 19.74
C ASP A 553 22.26 28.03 19.44
N LEU A 554 22.53 27.39 18.30
CA LEU A 554 23.90 27.07 17.88
C LEU A 554 24.70 28.33 17.54
N LEU A 555 24.09 29.27 16.81
CA LEU A 555 24.71 30.56 16.47
C LEU A 555 24.97 31.42 17.71
N ALA A 556 24.12 31.33 18.74
CA ALA A 556 24.34 32.00 20.03
C ALA A 556 25.60 31.48 20.73
N ALA A 557 25.94 30.20 20.55
CA ALA A 557 27.16 29.58 21.10
C ALA A 557 28.39 29.71 20.20
N HIS A 558 28.23 30.03 18.90
CA HIS A 558 29.31 30.00 17.92
C HIS A 558 30.35 31.13 18.11
N PRO A 559 31.65 30.87 18.24
CA PRO A 559 32.64 31.93 18.55
C PRO A 559 32.88 32.95 17.42
N TYR A 560 32.65 32.59 16.16
CA TYR A 560 33.00 33.39 14.98
C TYR A 560 31.83 33.67 14.01
N MET A 561 30.59 33.62 14.49
CA MET A 561 29.41 33.96 13.69
C MET A 561 28.46 34.81 14.52
N ASP A 562 28.00 35.89 13.89
CA ASP A 562 27.07 36.84 14.47
C ASP A 562 25.79 36.84 13.66
N LEU A 563 24.67 36.48 14.31
CA LEU A 563 23.35 36.69 13.75
C LEU A 563 23.05 38.20 13.75
N CYS A 564 22.83 38.77 12.56
CA CYS A 564 22.58 40.20 12.37
C CYS A 564 21.11 40.49 12.10
N HIS A 565 20.47 39.67 11.26
CA HIS A 565 19.08 39.83 10.87
C HIS A 565 18.29 38.54 11.04
N VAL A 566 17.04 38.66 11.49
CA VAL A 566 16.15 37.53 11.75
C VAL A 566 14.75 37.86 11.25
N SER A 567 14.32 37.25 10.15
CA SER A 567 13.01 37.52 9.55
C SER A 567 11.93 36.54 10.03
N SER A 568 10.82 37.08 10.53
CA SER A 568 9.57 36.39 10.84
C SER A 568 8.38 37.36 10.79
N ARG A 569 7.48 37.16 9.83
CA ARG A 569 6.27 37.99 9.67
C ARG A 569 5.40 38.03 10.94
N GLU A 570 5.26 36.91 11.62
CA GLU A 570 4.40 36.76 12.81
C GLU A 570 5.04 37.32 14.10
N LEU A 571 6.38 37.31 14.18
CA LEU A 571 7.10 37.75 15.38
C LEU A 571 7.65 39.18 15.24
N LYS A 572 7.39 39.86 14.11
CA LYS A 572 7.86 41.21 13.81
C LYS A 572 7.75 42.14 15.02
N GLY A 573 8.84 42.80 15.37
CA GLY A 573 8.92 43.74 16.48
C GLY A 573 9.05 43.11 17.86
N LYS A 574 9.13 41.78 17.99
CA LYS A 574 9.49 41.09 19.25
C LYS A 574 11.01 40.94 19.39
N HIS A 575 11.49 40.96 20.63
CA HIS A 575 12.89 40.73 20.94
C HIS A 575 13.23 39.23 20.90
N LEU A 576 14.34 38.88 20.26
CA LEU A 576 14.89 37.52 20.25
C LEU A 576 15.65 37.25 21.56
N SER A 577 14.93 36.85 22.60
CA SER A 577 15.50 36.65 23.94
C SER A 577 16.49 35.48 24.04
N SER A 578 16.42 34.50 23.13
CA SER A 578 17.32 33.33 23.11
C SER A 578 18.73 33.67 22.61
N TYR A 579 18.94 34.82 21.97
CA TYR A 579 20.25 35.22 21.45
C TYR A 579 20.94 36.23 22.38
N GLY A 580 21.90 35.75 23.17
CA GLY A 580 22.52 36.54 24.25
C GLY A 580 23.64 37.51 23.82
N LYS A 581 24.15 37.42 22.59
CA LYS A 581 25.32 38.24 22.16
C LYS A 581 24.97 39.69 21.83
N LYS A 582 23.79 39.92 21.26
CA LYS A 582 23.32 41.23 20.80
C LYS A 582 21.80 41.30 20.90
N LYS A 583 21.27 42.51 21.11
CA LYS A 583 19.83 42.75 21.08
C LYS A 583 19.34 42.70 19.63
N ILE A 584 18.61 41.65 19.27
CA ILE A 584 18.04 41.46 17.93
C ILE A 584 16.52 41.50 18.01
N MET A 585 15.90 42.21 17.07
CA MET A 585 14.45 42.25 16.91
C MET A 585 14.08 41.44 15.68
N TYR A 586 12.96 40.73 15.75
CA TYR A 586 12.40 40.07 14.57
C TYR A 586 11.94 41.11 13.55
N GLU A 587 12.35 40.92 12.31
CA GLU A 587 12.02 41.76 11.17
C GLU A 587 11.03 41.04 10.24
N SER A 588 10.52 41.74 9.24
CA SER A 588 9.70 41.13 8.18
C SER A 588 10.29 41.49 6.83
N LEU A 589 11.47 40.93 6.56
CA LEU A 589 12.26 41.20 5.36
C LEU A 589 11.53 40.69 4.11
N THR A 590 11.39 41.56 3.11
CA THR A 590 10.92 41.27 1.76
C THR A 590 12.12 40.97 0.83
N PRO A 591 11.90 40.41 -0.37
CA PRO A 591 12.96 40.26 -1.36
C PRO A 591 13.69 41.57 -1.68
N ASP A 592 12.97 42.70 -1.77
CA ASP A 592 13.57 44.01 -2.02
C ASP A 592 14.49 44.46 -0.86
N ASP A 593 14.06 44.23 0.39
CA ASP A 593 14.91 44.50 1.56
C ASP A 593 16.19 43.64 1.53
N VAL A 594 16.04 42.35 1.18
CA VAL A 594 17.14 41.41 1.05
C VAL A 594 18.10 41.82 -0.08
N HIS A 595 17.59 42.25 -1.23
CA HIS A 595 18.38 42.79 -2.32
C HIS A 595 19.19 44.01 -1.86
N GLY A 596 18.54 44.98 -1.20
CA GLY A 596 19.21 46.19 -0.71
C GLY A 596 20.35 45.88 0.27
N MET A 597 20.11 45.01 1.26
CA MET A 597 21.14 44.59 2.23
C MET A 597 22.27 43.78 1.56
N ALA A 598 21.94 42.93 0.58
CA ALA A 598 22.92 42.17 -0.17
C ALA A 598 23.80 43.11 -1.03
N SER A 599 23.22 44.09 -1.72
CA SER A 599 23.95 45.10 -2.50
C SER A 599 24.85 45.97 -1.62
N ALA A 600 24.40 46.28 -0.39
CA ALA A 600 25.20 46.98 0.61
C ALA A 600 26.29 46.09 1.27
N LYS A 601 26.33 44.79 0.95
CA LYS A 601 27.25 43.78 1.52
C LYS A 601 27.21 43.75 3.05
N GLU A 602 26.01 43.87 3.62
CA GLU A 602 25.80 43.88 5.07
C GLU A 602 25.82 42.48 5.69
N VAL A 603 25.58 41.45 4.87
CA VAL A 603 25.45 40.05 5.29
C VAL A 603 26.40 39.18 4.46
N ASP A 604 27.19 38.35 5.14
CA ASP A 604 28.15 37.43 4.51
C ASP A 604 27.50 36.07 4.21
N CYS A 605 26.54 35.64 5.02
CA CYS A 605 25.82 34.38 4.85
C CYS A 605 24.31 34.51 5.12
N TRP A 606 23.52 33.98 4.20
CA TRP A 606 22.08 33.96 4.24
C TRP A 606 21.56 32.54 4.43
N VAL A 607 20.77 32.31 5.48
CA VAL A 607 20.12 31.02 5.73
C VAL A 607 18.64 31.13 5.42
N MET A 608 18.17 30.29 4.49
CA MET A 608 16.77 30.20 4.09
C MET A 608 16.09 29.08 4.85
N ALA A 609 15.48 29.42 5.98
CA ALA A 609 14.65 28.53 6.80
C ALA A 609 13.16 28.67 6.43
N LEU A 610 12.87 28.65 5.13
CA LEU A 610 11.55 28.88 4.57
C LEU A 610 10.85 27.56 4.20
N PRO A 611 9.51 27.55 4.08
CA PRO A 611 8.78 26.42 3.49
C PRO A 611 9.21 26.16 2.04
N ASN A 612 9.04 24.92 1.57
CA ASN A 612 9.28 24.57 0.17
C ASN A 612 8.46 25.45 -0.78
N GLY A 613 9.07 25.86 -1.90
CA GLY A 613 8.51 26.69 -2.95
C GLY A 613 8.57 28.19 -2.67
N VAL A 614 9.19 28.62 -1.57
CA VAL A 614 9.21 30.03 -1.13
C VAL A 614 10.60 30.65 -1.21
N CYS A 615 11.64 29.84 -1.40
CA CYS A 615 13.04 30.30 -1.31
C CYS A 615 13.46 31.18 -2.50
N HIS A 616 12.98 30.85 -3.71
CA HIS A 616 13.43 31.46 -4.99
C HIS A 616 13.52 32.99 -4.98
N PRO A 617 12.46 33.75 -4.63
CA PRO A 617 12.52 35.21 -4.72
C PRO A 617 13.59 35.86 -3.84
N TYR A 618 13.94 35.24 -2.70
CA TYR A 618 14.99 35.75 -1.82
C TYR A 618 16.38 35.41 -2.35
N VAL A 619 16.53 34.24 -2.97
CA VAL A 619 17.79 33.84 -3.62
C VAL A 619 18.05 34.73 -4.83
N ASP A 620 17.05 34.94 -5.68
CA ASP A 620 17.16 35.80 -6.86
C ASP A 620 17.54 37.23 -6.45
N ALA A 621 16.92 37.77 -5.41
CA ALA A 621 17.27 39.07 -4.84
C ALA A 621 18.75 39.18 -4.44
N ILE A 622 19.33 38.12 -3.85
CA ILE A 622 20.75 38.07 -3.48
C ILE A 622 21.64 37.94 -4.72
N ASP A 623 21.27 37.07 -5.66
CA ASP A 623 22.03 36.83 -6.89
C ASP A 623 22.08 38.10 -7.77
N GLU A 624 20.97 38.82 -7.88
CA GLU A 624 20.84 40.07 -8.65
C GLU A 624 21.53 41.27 -7.97
N SER A 625 21.84 41.17 -6.67
CA SER A 625 22.46 42.27 -5.91
C SER A 625 23.91 42.57 -6.32
N GLY A 626 24.56 41.67 -7.06
CA GLY A 626 25.99 41.72 -7.39
C GLY A 626 26.92 41.33 -6.22
N HIS A 627 26.38 40.80 -5.12
CA HIS A 627 27.19 40.30 -4.00
C HIS A 627 27.63 38.84 -4.23
N ASP A 628 28.53 38.65 -5.20
CA ASP A 628 28.97 37.32 -5.63
C ASP A 628 29.63 36.48 -4.53
N GLU A 629 30.14 37.08 -3.45
CA GLU A 629 30.79 36.37 -2.33
C GLU A 629 29.80 35.88 -1.25
N ALA A 630 28.54 36.31 -1.31
CA ALA A 630 27.54 35.92 -0.31
C ALA A 630 27.26 34.41 -0.37
N VAL A 631 27.35 33.74 0.78
CA VAL A 631 26.98 32.32 0.90
C VAL A 631 25.49 32.21 1.18
N VAL A 632 24.78 31.36 0.45
CA VAL A 632 23.37 31.04 0.71
C VAL A 632 23.23 29.57 1.04
N VAL A 633 22.60 29.28 2.17
CA VAL A 633 22.26 27.92 2.61
C VAL A 633 20.75 27.76 2.65
N ASP A 634 20.22 26.89 1.80
CA ASP A 634 18.79 26.57 1.75
C ASP A 634 18.47 25.34 2.59
N LEU A 635 17.55 25.47 3.56
CA LEU A 635 17.07 24.35 4.37
C LEU A 635 15.86 23.65 3.76
N SER A 636 15.21 24.28 2.78
CA SER A 636 14.06 23.71 2.07
C SER A 636 14.50 22.63 1.07
N ALA A 637 13.55 22.11 0.29
CA ALA A 637 13.84 21.16 -0.78
C ALA A 637 14.08 21.80 -2.15
N ASP A 638 13.98 23.13 -2.26
CA ASP A 638 13.89 23.86 -3.54
C ASP A 638 15.15 23.64 -4.41
N TYR A 639 16.33 23.57 -3.80
CA TYR A 639 17.60 23.39 -4.51
C TYR A 639 18.30 22.05 -4.27
N ARG A 640 17.65 21.08 -3.61
CA ARG A 640 18.28 19.76 -3.30
C ARG A 640 18.54 18.89 -4.53
N PHE A 641 17.89 19.19 -5.64
CA PHE A 641 18.01 18.47 -6.92
C PHE A 641 18.67 19.33 -8.02
N ASN A 642 19.23 20.49 -7.64
CA ASN A 642 19.82 21.41 -8.59
C ASN A 642 21.34 21.21 -8.65
N ASP A 643 21.86 20.81 -9.81
CA ASP A 643 23.29 20.53 -10.02
C ASP A 643 24.20 21.77 -9.84
N LYS A 644 23.65 22.98 -9.93
CA LYS A 644 24.38 24.22 -9.66
C LYS A 644 24.60 24.48 -8.16
N TRP A 645 23.84 23.80 -7.30
CA TRP A 645 23.94 23.89 -5.86
C TRP A 645 24.76 22.73 -5.31
N THR A 646 25.57 23.01 -4.29
CA THR A 646 26.32 21.94 -3.62
C THR A 646 25.45 21.30 -2.55
N TYR A 647 25.25 19.99 -2.65
CA TYR A 647 24.52 19.24 -1.63
C TYR A 647 25.37 19.11 -0.36
N GLY A 648 24.92 19.76 0.72
CA GLY A 648 25.70 19.99 1.94
C GLY A 648 25.68 18.81 2.91
N LEU A 649 26.16 17.64 2.50
CA LEU A 649 26.36 16.46 3.35
C LEU A 649 27.87 16.17 3.52
N PRO A 650 28.60 16.83 4.45
CA PRO A 650 30.06 16.79 4.53
C PRO A 650 30.67 15.39 4.60
N GLU A 651 29.98 14.41 5.16
CA GLU A 651 30.46 13.03 5.24
C GLU A 651 30.54 12.34 3.87
N LEU A 652 29.65 12.70 2.93
CA LEU A 652 29.53 12.06 1.61
C LEU A 652 29.93 12.98 0.44
N THR A 653 29.67 14.28 0.56
CA THR A 653 30.11 15.31 -0.38
C THR A 653 31.55 15.71 -0.04
N PRO A 654 32.47 15.78 -1.02
CA PRO A 654 33.83 16.25 -0.77
C PRO A 654 33.83 17.59 -0.04
N ARG A 655 34.44 17.66 1.15
CA ARG A 655 34.42 18.85 2.00
C ARG A 655 35.01 20.08 1.31
N SER A 656 36.01 19.88 0.44
CA SER A 656 36.57 20.94 -0.41
C SER A 656 35.54 21.57 -1.35
N LYS A 657 34.58 20.79 -1.87
CA LYS A 657 33.49 21.29 -2.72
C LYS A 657 32.51 22.15 -1.91
N ILE A 658 32.23 21.77 -0.66
CA ILE A 658 31.38 22.58 0.23
C ILE A 658 32.10 23.87 0.60
N ALA A 659 33.40 23.78 0.96
CA ALA A 659 34.20 24.93 1.36
C ALA A 659 34.34 26.00 0.26
N SER A 660 34.39 25.59 -1.01
CA SER A 660 34.43 26.53 -2.15
C SER A 660 33.04 26.96 -2.65
N SER A 661 31.96 26.46 -2.06
CA SER A 661 30.59 26.71 -2.53
C SER A 661 29.96 27.93 -1.89
N LYS A 662 29.24 28.68 -2.72
CA LYS A 662 28.44 29.85 -2.31
C LYS A 662 26.95 29.55 -2.28
N ARG A 663 26.51 28.42 -2.85
CA ARG A 663 25.11 28.03 -2.98
C ARG A 663 24.99 26.58 -2.50
N ILE A 664 24.47 26.39 -1.30
CA ILE A 664 24.45 25.10 -0.60
C ILE A 664 23.01 24.70 -0.29
N SER A 665 22.62 23.51 -0.74
CA SER A 665 21.33 22.92 -0.39
C SER A 665 21.54 21.95 0.78
N ASN A 666 20.87 22.21 1.89
CA ASN A 666 21.00 21.38 3.08
C ASN A 666 20.16 20.11 2.91
N PRO A 667 20.72 18.93 3.21
CA PRO A 667 19.99 17.66 3.20
C PRO A 667 18.73 17.68 4.06
N GLY A 668 17.72 16.91 3.65
CA GLY A 668 16.58 16.58 4.49
C GLY A 668 16.96 15.67 5.66
N CYS A 669 16.24 15.74 6.77
CA CYS A 669 16.56 14.97 7.98
C CYS A 669 16.53 13.45 7.74
N TYR A 670 15.46 12.93 7.17
CA TYR A 670 15.38 11.52 6.77
C TYR A 670 16.43 11.14 5.73
N ALA A 671 16.67 12.01 4.75
CA ALA A 671 17.66 11.76 3.72
C ALA A 671 19.08 11.68 4.30
N THR A 672 19.40 12.49 5.31
CA THR A 672 20.69 12.46 6.02
C THR A 672 20.93 11.10 6.67
N ALA A 673 19.99 10.64 7.49
CA ALA A 673 20.12 9.35 8.18
C ALA A 673 20.19 8.17 7.19
N ALA A 674 19.34 8.15 6.17
CA ALA A 674 19.32 7.07 5.18
C ALA A 674 20.60 7.02 4.34
N GLN A 675 21.11 8.17 3.88
CA GLN A 675 22.33 8.22 3.06
C GLN A 675 23.55 7.75 3.84
N LEU A 676 23.72 8.19 5.09
CA LEU A 676 24.79 7.71 5.96
C LEU A 676 24.62 6.22 6.31
N GLY A 677 23.38 5.77 6.40
CA GLY A 677 23.06 4.36 6.58
C GLY A 677 23.40 3.49 5.38
N ILE A 678 23.30 3.97 4.13
CA ILE A 678 23.43 3.15 2.93
C ILE A 678 24.81 3.29 2.27
N ALA A 679 25.43 4.47 2.34
CA ALA A 679 26.66 4.79 1.62
C ALA A 679 27.81 3.77 1.77
N PRO A 680 28.10 3.20 2.97
CA PRO A 680 29.16 2.21 3.12
C PRO A 680 28.93 0.92 2.32
N LEU A 681 27.68 0.63 1.93
CA LEU A 681 27.28 -0.61 1.27
C LEU A 681 26.93 -0.46 -0.21
N LEU A 682 27.07 0.73 -0.80
CA LEU A 682 26.70 0.99 -2.21
C LEU A 682 27.32 0.00 -3.20
N LYS A 683 28.59 -0.37 -3.00
CA LYS A 683 29.29 -1.34 -3.88
C LYS A 683 28.82 -2.78 -3.71
N PHE A 684 28.08 -3.06 -2.65
CA PHE A 684 27.62 -4.39 -2.28
C PHE A 684 26.10 -4.54 -2.42
N LEU A 685 25.40 -3.55 -2.96
CA LEU A 685 23.96 -3.64 -3.18
C LEU A 685 23.62 -4.72 -4.20
N SER A 686 22.52 -5.42 -3.96
CA SER A 686 21.96 -6.34 -4.95
C SER A 686 21.59 -5.60 -6.24
N PRO A 687 21.90 -6.14 -7.43
CA PRO A 687 21.47 -5.54 -8.70
C PRO A 687 19.97 -5.71 -8.95
N THR A 688 19.31 -6.63 -8.25
CA THR A 688 17.89 -7.00 -8.48
C THR A 688 16.94 -6.44 -7.42
N ALA A 689 17.45 -5.81 -6.37
CA ALA A 689 16.64 -5.32 -5.27
C ALA A 689 17.22 -4.04 -4.66
N HIS A 690 16.33 -3.15 -4.23
CA HIS A 690 16.67 -1.84 -3.69
C HIS A 690 16.68 -1.85 -2.15
N PRO A 691 17.47 -0.99 -1.50
CA PRO A 691 17.32 -0.73 -0.08
C PRO A 691 15.89 -0.27 0.26
N THR A 692 15.38 -0.70 1.40
CA THR A 692 14.10 -0.23 1.96
C THR A 692 14.35 0.42 3.30
N VAL A 693 13.94 1.67 3.43
CA VAL A 693 14.10 2.50 4.63
C VAL A 693 12.73 2.69 5.27
N PHE A 694 12.55 2.15 6.48
CA PHE A 694 11.44 2.53 7.35
C PHE A 694 11.96 3.54 8.37
N GLY A 695 11.36 4.73 8.39
CA GLY A 695 11.83 5.81 9.26
C GLY A 695 10.72 6.33 10.15
N VAL A 696 11.02 6.58 11.42
CA VAL A 696 10.11 7.22 12.37
C VAL A 696 10.74 8.48 12.94
N SER A 697 10.07 9.63 12.83
CA SER A 697 10.50 10.89 13.43
C SER A 697 9.61 11.31 14.59
N GLY A 698 10.14 12.22 15.41
CA GLY A 698 9.31 13.02 16.30
C GLY A 698 8.46 14.03 15.54
N TYR A 699 7.42 14.54 16.21
CA TYR A 699 6.42 15.39 15.59
C TYR A 699 6.91 16.80 15.21
N SER A 700 8.06 17.24 15.72
CA SER A 700 8.70 18.49 15.28
C SER A 700 9.03 18.51 13.79
N GLY A 701 9.19 17.34 13.15
CA GLY A 701 9.41 17.21 11.71
C GLY A 701 8.23 17.65 10.84
N ALA A 702 7.00 17.67 11.38
CA ALA A 702 5.82 18.14 10.68
C ALA A 702 5.66 19.68 10.73
N GLY A 703 6.58 20.37 11.40
CA GLY A 703 6.57 21.82 11.55
C GLY A 703 5.59 22.32 12.62
N THR A 704 5.35 23.63 12.62
CA THR A 704 4.53 24.31 13.65
C THR A 704 3.07 24.56 13.23
N LYS A 705 2.73 24.34 11.96
CA LYS A 705 1.35 24.50 11.46
C LYS A 705 0.52 23.28 11.90
N PRO A 706 -0.63 23.46 12.59
CA PRO A 706 -1.42 22.33 13.08
C PRO A 706 -1.81 21.34 11.97
N SER A 707 -1.67 20.04 12.28
CA SER A 707 -1.96 18.91 11.42
C SER A 707 -2.08 17.63 12.26
N PRO A 708 -2.68 16.55 11.75
CA PRO A 708 -2.65 15.24 12.43
C PRO A 708 -1.24 14.76 12.81
N LYS A 709 -0.22 15.20 12.07
CA LYS A 709 1.18 14.77 12.21
C LYS A 709 1.95 15.54 13.28
N ASN A 710 1.36 16.59 13.85
CA ASN A 710 1.89 17.31 15.02
C ASN A 710 0.84 17.54 16.11
N ASP A 711 -0.24 16.75 16.07
CA ASP A 711 -1.22 16.66 17.14
C ASP A 711 -0.77 15.59 18.14
N VAL A 712 -0.29 16.03 19.31
CA VAL A 712 0.24 15.14 20.35
C VAL A 712 -0.84 14.24 20.95
N GLU A 713 -2.11 14.66 20.95
CA GLU A 713 -3.19 13.82 21.45
C GLU A 713 -3.49 12.68 20.48
N LEU A 714 -3.49 12.97 19.17
CA LEU A 714 -3.69 11.95 18.13
C LEU A 714 -2.49 11.00 18.01
N LEU A 715 -1.28 11.50 18.25
CA LEU A 715 -0.05 10.71 18.20
C LEU A 715 0.16 9.83 19.43
N ARG A 716 -0.48 10.15 20.56
CA ARG A 716 -0.35 9.36 21.79
C ARG A 716 -0.74 7.91 21.53
N ASP A 717 0.15 6.99 21.89
CA ASP A 717 0.02 5.55 21.67
C ASP A 717 -0.21 5.18 20.18
N ASN A 718 0.25 6.02 19.25
CA ASN A 718 -0.03 5.92 17.82
C ASN A 718 1.21 6.22 16.95
N LEU A 719 1.16 5.81 15.68
CA LEU A 719 2.19 6.04 14.68
C LEU A 719 1.53 6.36 13.33
N ILE A 720 1.82 7.52 12.75
CA ILE A 720 1.14 8.00 11.53
C ILE A 720 2.13 8.11 10.37
N PRO A 721 1.85 7.57 9.18
CA PRO A 721 2.71 7.78 8.01
C PRO A 721 2.68 9.25 7.54
N TYR A 722 3.84 9.78 7.12
CA TYR A 722 3.85 11.03 6.34
C TYR A 722 3.29 10.80 4.94
N SER A 723 3.75 9.72 4.30
CA SER A 723 3.23 9.12 3.09
C SER A 723 3.71 7.67 3.04
N LEU A 724 3.04 6.82 2.25
CA LEU A 724 3.42 5.41 2.10
C LEU A 724 4.37 5.18 0.92
N THR A 725 4.31 6.04 -0.09
CA THR A 725 5.23 6.11 -1.25
C THR A 725 5.45 7.57 -1.63
N ASP A 726 6.36 7.81 -2.60
CA ASP A 726 6.54 9.10 -3.28
C ASP A 726 6.86 10.29 -2.35
N HIS A 727 7.39 10.00 -1.16
CA HIS A 727 7.87 11.06 -0.26
C HIS A 727 9.09 11.76 -0.89
N ILE A 728 9.23 13.07 -0.69
CA ILE A 728 10.34 13.82 -1.29
C ILE A 728 11.73 13.25 -0.92
N HIS A 729 11.89 12.80 0.32
CA HIS A 729 13.13 12.16 0.77
C HIS A 729 13.44 10.86 0.03
N GLU A 730 12.44 10.11 -0.45
CA GLU A 730 12.68 8.90 -1.27
C GLU A 730 13.45 9.25 -2.54
N ARG A 731 12.98 10.29 -3.24
CA ARG A 731 13.63 10.83 -4.44
C ARG A 731 14.98 11.44 -4.12
N GLU A 732 15.08 12.19 -3.02
CA GLU A 732 16.34 12.83 -2.58
C GLU A 732 17.44 11.81 -2.30
N ILE A 733 17.13 10.76 -1.52
CA ILE A 733 18.05 9.67 -1.21
C ILE A 733 18.47 8.97 -2.50
N SER A 734 17.50 8.64 -3.36
CA SER A 734 17.77 7.91 -4.59
C SER A 734 18.66 8.70 -5.57
N HIS A 735 18.41 10.00 -5.68
CA HIS A 735 19.17 10.91 -6.53
C HIS A 735 20.63 11.01 -6.06
N HIS A 736 20.88 11.30 -4.78
CA HIS A 736 22.23 11.55 -4.26
C HIS A 736 23.05 10.27 -4.06
N LEU A 737 22.42 9.12 -3.85
CA LEU A 737 23.13 7.82 -3.81
C LEU A 737 23.33 7.20 -5.20
N GLY A 738 22.65 7.70 -6.23
CA GLY A 738 22.69 7.12 -7.58
C GLY A 738 22.06 5.72 -7.66
N THR A 739 21.19 5.36 -6.74
CA THR A 739 20.50 4.06 -6.71
C THR A 739 19.08 4.22 -6.16
N PRO A 740 18.06 3.56 -6.72
CA PRO A 740 16.71 3.64 -6.17
C PRO A 740 16.64 3.10 -4.74
N VAL A 741 15.87 3.77 -3.89
CA VAL A 741 15.57 3.36 -2.51
C VAL A 741 14.07 3.48 -2.31
N ALA A 742 13.46 2.51 -1.62
CA ALA A 742 12.08 2.61 -1.15
C ALA A 742 12.06 3.21 0.26
N PHE A 743 11.20 4.20 0.52
CA PHE A 743 11.21 4.93 1.79
C PHE A 743 9.82 5.17 2.36
N ILE A 744 9.63 4.78 3.63
CA ILE A 744 8.34 4.81 4.32
C ILE A 744 8.45 5.63 5.62
N PRO A 745 8.23 6.95 5.56
CA PRO A 745 8.29 7.85 6.71
C PRO A 745 7.06 7.79 7.60
N HIS A 746 7.28 7.79 8.91
CA HIS A 746 6.25 7.84 9.95
C HIS A 746 6.58 8.86 11.03
N VAL A 747 5.57 9.32 11.77
CA VAL A 747 5.70 10.21 12.92
C VAL A 747 5.11 9.57 14.16
N ALA A 748 5.82 9.74 15.28
CA ALA A 748 5.42 9.30 16.60
C ALA A 748 5.25 10.49 17.57
N ASP A 749 4.86 10.19 18.81
CA ASP A 749 4.47 11.16 19.84
C ASP A 749 5.64 11.93 20.50
N TRP A 750 6.89 11.49 20.32
CA TRP A 750 8.03 12.22 20.86
C TRP A 750 8.33 13.50 20.06
N PHE A 751 8.91 14.51 20.72
CA PHE A 751 9.14 15.82 20.10
C PHE A 751 10.15 15.80 18.94
N SER A 752 11.37 15.29 19.17
CA SER A 752 12.45 15.26 18.17
C SER A 752 13.23 13.95 18.25
N GLY A 753 13.97 13.66 17.18
CA GLY A 753 14.67 12.40 16.97
C GLY A 753 14.07 11.59 15.83
N ILE A 754 14.93 10.93 15.07
CA ILE A 754 14.61 10.01 13.99
C ILE A 754 15.26 8.66 14.29
N HIS A 755 14.53 7.58 14.02
CA HIS A 755 15.07 6.23 13.92
C HIS A 755 14.80 5.69 12.52
N HIS A 756 15.81 5.08 11.90
CA HIS A 756 15.68 4.33 10.67
C HIS A 756 15.96 2.87 10.94
N THR A 757 15.17 2.01 10.31
CA THR A 757 15.47 0.60 10.09
C THR A 757 15.63 0.42 8.59
N ILE A 758 16.85 0.15 8.16
CA ILE A 758 17.20 0.08 6.74
C ILE A 758 17.52 -1.38 6.39
N SER A 759 16.66 -1.98 5.56
CA SER A 759 16.88 -3.32 5.01
C SER A 759 17.59 -3.19 3.67
N ILE A 760 18.80 -3.74 3.58
CA ILE A 760 19.72 -3.59 2.45
C ILE A 760 20.01 -4.97 1.86
N PRO A 761 19.45 -5.30 0.68
CA PRO A 761 19.81 -6.50 -0.07
C PRO A 761 21.27 -6.43 -0.57
N LEU A 762 22.01 -7.52 -0.43
CA LEU A 762 23.44 -7.61 -0.76
C LEU A 762 23.67 -8.47 -2.02
N SER A 763 24.60 -8.06 -2.88
CA SER A 763 25.01 -8.82 -4.08
C SER A 763 25.91 -10.02 -3.78
N GLN A 764 26.47 -10.08 -2.58
CA GLN A 764 27.31 -11.18 -2.11
C GLN A 764 27.03 -11.50 -0.64
N LYS A 765 27.40 -12.70 -0.21
CA LYS A 765 27.23 -13.13 1.18
C LYS A 765 28.23 -12.42 2.08
N MET A 766 27.76 -11.79 3.14
CA MET A 766 28.58 -11.10 4.15
C MET A 766 28.16 -11.51 5.56
N THR A 767 29.03 -11.29 6.53
CA THR A 767 28.72 -11.47 7.96
C THR A 767 28.47 -10.12 8.64
N SER A 768 27.80 -10.12 9.80
CA SER A 768 27.63 -8.92 10.62
C SER A 768 28.96 -8.25 10.97
N ARG A 769 30.04 -9.03 11.12
CA ARG A 769 31.39 -8.52 11.37
C ARG A 769 31.93 -7.75 10.16
N ASP A 770 31.75 -8.30 8.95
CA ASP A 770 32.20 -7.63 7.72
C ASP A 770 31.46 -6.31 7.52
N ILE A 771 30.14 -6.32 7.73
CA ILE A 771 29.33 -5.10 7.64
C ILE A 771 29.80 -4.07 8.65
N ARG A 772 29.92 -4.43 9.93
CA ARG A 772 30.35 -3.49 10.98
C ARG A 772 31.73 -2.87 10.66
N GLN A 773 32.67 -3.67 10.16
CA GLN A 773 34.00 -3.19 9.79
C GLN A 773 33.92 -2.13 8.67
N LEU A 774 33.07 -2.33 7.66
CA LEU A 774 32.89 -1.35 6.58
C LEU A 774 32.41 0.02 7.10
N TYR A 775 31.50 0.04 8.07
CA TYR A 775 31.03 1.30 8.67
C TYR A 775 32.11 1.94 9.53
N GLN A 776 32.83 1.15 10.33
CA GLN A 776 33.95 1.65 11.15
C GLN A 776 35.06 2.26 10.29
N ASP A 777 35.38 1.63 9.16
CA ASP A 777 36.38 2.14 8.23
C ASP A 777 35.88 3.39 7.50
N ARG A 778 34.62 3.38 7.04
CA ARG A 778 34.04 4.49 6.27
C ARG A 778 33.93 5.78 7.08
N TYR A 779 33.62 5.67 8.37
CA TYR A 779 33.40 6.80 9.28
C TYR A 779 34.53 6.99 10.29
N HIS A 780 35.69 6.38 10.04
CA HIS A 780 36.85 6.57 10.91
C HIS A 780 37.24 8.06 10.99
N GLY A 781 37.31 8.59 12.22
CA GLY A 781 37.66 9.99 12.48
C GLY A 781 36.54 11.00 12.21
N GLU A 782 35.31 10.55 11.94
CA GLU A 782 34.13 11.43 11.91
C GLU A 782 33.60 11.67 13.32
N ASP A 783 33.86 12.86 13.86
CA ASP A 783 33.51 13.24 15.23
C ASP A 783 31.99 13.18 15.52
N LEU A 784 31.16 13.48 14.52
CA LEU A 784 29.71 13.46 14.63
C LEU A 784 29.07 12.12 14.22
N VAL A 785 29.84 11.09 13.87
CA VAL A 785 29.29 9.78 13.48
C VAL A 785 29.83 8.69 14.40
N LYS A 786 28.92 8.09 15.17
CA LYS A 786 29.25 7.04 16.13
C LYS A 786 28.71 5.69 15.66
N VAL A 787 29.62 4.76 15.42
CA VAL A 787 29.29 3.38 15.03
C VAL A 787 29.25 2.49 16.28
N THR A 788 28.08 1.92 16.57
CA THR A 788 27.80 1.09 17.74
C THR A 788 27.49 -0.36 17.34
N GLY A 789 27.63 -1.32 18.26
CA GLY A 789 27.27 -2.72 17.98
C GLY A 789 25.77 -2.97 18.01
N GLU A 790 25.12 -2.49 19.07
CA GLU A 790 23.69 -2.62 19.30
C GLU A 790 22.88 -1.63 18.46
N SER A 791 21.55 -1.82 18.41
CA SER A 791 20.66 -0.87 17.74
C SER A 791 20.56 0.44 18.56
N PRO A 792 20.84 1.61 17.96
CA PRO A 792 20.78 2.88 18.67
C PRO A 792 19.32 3.33 18.92
N LEU A 793 19.12 4.15 19.96
CA LEU A 793 17.80 4.56 20.44
C LEU A 793 17.56 6.05 20.23
N VAL A 794 16.33 6.42 19.88
CA VAL A 794 15.93 7.82 19.66
C VAL A 794 16.23 8.69 20.89
N LYS A 795 15.94 8.17 22.09
CA LYS A 795 16.14 8.89 23.35
C LYS A 795 17.61 9.28 23.60
N ASP A 796 18.56 8.55 23.03
CA ASP A 796 19.99 8.77 23.26
C ASP A 796 20.56 9.82 22.29
N ILE A 797 19.99 9.92 21.08
CA ILE A 797 20.38 10.92 20.08
C ILE A 797 19.58 12.22 20.14
N LYS A 798 18.41 12.21 20.77
CA LYS A 798 17.58 13.41 20.95
C LYS A 798 18.42 14.53 21.57
N ASP A 799 18.31 15.74 21.03
CA ASP A 799 19.06 16.93 21.43
C ASP A 799 20.60 16.82 21.24
N ARG A 800 21.09 15.83 20.48
CA ARG A 800 22.51 15.67 20.11
C ARG A 800 22.78 16.12 18.67
N ASN A 801 24.04 16.49 18.42
CA ASN A 801 24.52 17.01 17.12
C ASN A 801 24.95 15.91 16.13
N GLY A 802 25.03 14.66 16.57
CA GLY A 802 25.61 13.57 15.80
C GLY A 802 24.61 12.60 15.17
N VAL A 803 25.16 11.49 14.69
CA VAL A 803 24.50 10.32 14.13
C VAL A 803 24.99 9.09 14.88
N GLU A 804 24.07 8.22 15.27
CA GLU A 804 24.42 6.88 15.74
C GLU A 804 23.97 5.83 14.73
N ILE A 805 24.89 4.92 14.37
CA ILE A 805 24.65 3.82 13.43
C ILE A 805 24.96 2.50 14.14
N GLY A 806 24.08 1.51 14.08
CA GLY A 806 24.28 0.24 14.75
C GLY A 806 23.27 -0.84 14.36
N GLY A 807 23.17 -1.90 15.16
CA GLY A 807 22.20 -2.97 14.96
C GLY A 807 22.45 -3.78 13.68
N PHE A 808 23.73 -4.12 13.40
CA PHE A 808 24.16 -4.79 12.16
C PHE A 808 23.73 -6.26 12.05
N ALA A 809 22.45 -6.51 11.83
CA ALA A 809 21.88 -7.85 11.74
C ALA A 809 21.91 -8.36 10.29
N VAL A 810 22.66 -9.44 10.02
CA VAL A 810 22.68 -10.07 8.70
C VAL A 810 21.81 -11.32 8.71
N HIS A 811 20.97 -11.46 7.68
CA HIS A 811 20.15 -12.65 7.47
C HIS A 811 21.04 -13.91 7.40
N SER A 812 20.54 -15.07 7.85
CA SER A 812 21.30 -16.33 7.88
C SER A 812 21.88 -16.74 6.52
N GLY A 813 21.23 -16.34 5.42
CA GLY A 813 21.72 -16.54 4.06
C GLY A 813 22.87 -15.61 3.62
N GLY A 814 23.22 -14.60 4.43
CA GLY A 814 24.28 -13.61 4.16
C GLY A 814 23.93 -12.55 3.12
N ASN A 815 22.75 -12.62 2.51
CA ASN A 815 22.32 -11.86 1.32
C ASN A 815 21.51 -10.59 1.62
N ARG A 816 21.29 -10.26 2.89
CA ARG A 816 20.56 -9.07 3.31
C ARG A 816 21.02 -8.66 4.70
N VAL A 817 21.26 -7.36 4.87
CA VAL A 817 21.56 -6.78 6.18
C VAL A 817 20.47 -5.80 6.57
N VAL A 818 20.20 -5.71 7.86
CA VAL A 818 19.42 -4.62 8.46
C VAL A 818 20.37 -3.78 9.30
N VAL A 819 20.30 -2.46 9.13
CA VAL A 819 21.05 -1.49 9.94
C VAL A 819 20.11 -0.44 10.50
N ASN A 820 20.41 0.03 11.70
CA ASN A 820 19.66 1.10 12.35
C ASN A 820 20.48 2.38 12.38
N VAL A 821 19.83 3.50 12.10
CA VAL A 821 20.44 4.84 12.14
C VAL A 821 19.54 5.78 12.91
N THR A 822 20.10 6.52 13.86
CA THR A 822 19.37 7.54 14.60
C THR A 822 20.06 8.90 14.50
N ILE A 823 19.27 9.95 14.30
CA ILE A 823 19.70 11.36 14.32
C ILE A 823 18.67 12.20 15.07
N ASP A 824 19.03 13.37 15.58
CA ASP A 824 18.02 14.39 15.90
C ASP A 824 17.64 15.16 14.62
N ASN A 825 16.33 15.20 14.31
CA ASN A 825 15.82 15.81 13.08
C ASN A 825 15.93 17.34 13.03
N LEU A 826 16.04 18.01 14.17
CA LEU A 826 16.24 19.46 14.26
C LEU A 826 17.72 19.82 14.29
N ARG A 827 18.57 18.94 14.85
CA ARG A 827 20.03 19.12 14.94
C ARG A 827 20.75 18.58 13.70
N LYS A 828 21.30 17.37 13.75
CA LYS A 828 22.03 16.78 12.61
C LYS A 828 21.18 16.64 11.36
N GLY A 829 19.86 16.51 11.52
CA GLY A 829 18.92 16.51 10.39
C GLY A 829 18.65 17.88 9.77
N ALA A 830 19.09 18.98 10.38
CA ALA A 830 18.87 20.33 9.87
C ALA A 830 19.89 21.38 10.38
N ALA A 831 19.77 21.86 11.64
CA ALA A 831 20.52 23.02 12.13
C ALA A 831 22.03 22.78 12.28
N THR A 832 22.44 21.64 12.82
CA THR A 832 23.87 21.29 12.97
C THR A 832 24.50 21.08 11.61
N GLN A 833 23.78 20.42 10.69
CA GLN A 833 24.19 20.23 9.31
C GLN A 833 24.41 21.57 8.60
N CYS A 834 23.46 22.50 8.77
CA CYS A 834 23.55 23.85 8.24
C CYS A 834 24.79 24.56 8.78
N LEU A 835 25.04 24.48 10.09
CA LEU A 835 26.22 25.11 10.69
C LEU A 835 27.54 24.50 10.20
N GLN A 836 27.64 23.17 10.03
CA GLN A 836 28.83 22.56 9.43
C GLN A 836 29.07 23.08 8.01
N ASN A 837 28.02 23.18 7.21
CA ASN A 837 28.11 23.72 5.85
C ASN A 837 28.54 25.19 5.84
N MET A 838 27.98 26.00 6.74
CA MET A 838 28.37 27.40 6.91
C MET A 838 29.83 27.53 7.35
N ASN A 839 30.27 26.72 8.32
CA ASN A 839 31.64 26.72 8.79
C ASN A 839 32.62 26.47 7.65
N LEU A 840 32.39 25.40 6.88
CA LEU A 840 33.22 25.05 5.73
C LEU A 840 33.23 26.16 4.68
N ALA A 841 32.06 26.64 4.26
CA ALA A 841 31.93 27.64 3.18
C ALA A 841 32.46 29.03 3.55
N LEU A 842 32.42 29.38 4.85
CA LEU A 842 32.93 30.67 5.33
C LEU A 842 34.39 30.62 5.77
N GLY A 843 35.03 29.44 5.78
CA GLY A 843 36.43 29.25 6.15
C GLY A 843 36.69 29.14 7.66
N HIS A 844 35.70 28.71 8.44
CA HIS A 844 35.85 28.35 9.87
C HIS A 844 36.17 26.86 10.03
N ALA A 845 36.57 26.43 11.23
CA ALA A 845 36.75 25.01 11.50
C ALA A 845 35.39 24.30 11.49
N GLU A 846 35.31 23.09 10.93
CA GLU A 846 34.04 22.40 10.66
C GLU A 846 33.11 22.30 11.88
N PHE A 847 33.69 22.08 13.07
CA PHE A 847 32.96 21.89 14.32
C PHE A 847 32.93 23.13 15.23
N ASP A 848 33.39 24.31 14.77
CA ASP A 848 33.24 25.54 15.56
C ASP A 848 31.75 25.76 15.90
N GLY A 849 31.45 26.04 17.17
CA GLY A 849 30.08 26.22 17.68
C GLY A 849 29.22 24.95 17.73
N ILE A 850 29.77 23.78 17.44
CA ILE A 850 29.09 22.49 17.55
C ILE A 850 29.71 21.70 18.70
N ASN A 851 28.90 21.32 19.68
CA ASN A 851 29.35 20.41 20.73
C ASN A 851 29.29 18.98 20.19
N VAL A 852 30.47 18.39 19.99
CA VAL A 852 30.68 17.02 19.48
C VAL A 852 30.37 15.99 20.56
#